data_AF-A0A1N6FVI0-F1
#
_entry.id   AF-A0A1N6FVI0-F1
#
_cell.length_a   1.000
_cell.length_b   1.000
_cell.length_c   1.000
_cell.angle_alpha   90.00
_cell.angle_beta   90.00
_cell.angle_gamma   90.00
#
_symmetry.space_group_name_H-M   'P 1'
#
loop_
_entity.id
_entity.type
_entity.pdbx_description
1 polymer ?
#
loop_
_entity_poly.entity_id
_entity_poly.type
_entity_poly.pdbx_seq_one_letter_code
_entity_poly.pdbx_strand_id
1 'polypeptide(L)'
;MIARLWWKETRTLWPAWPVLFGTGAALQWVLLASGSEGIRSGSLMLIALCWATIYALVVASAAFAGEREAGTLGLLDALPVDRKTLWLSKTTFALASTLGLSLIMLALGYLGSADLQDLPGTTEFIGHYGTLLFESVAWGLLWSALLRNPMIAGALALFCIGEVSYVASGGAKIEFISDSVIPTRFLMGALALAASAIAIVWRPLAGWSSSRSLNEDRADLPADSARSIRSRPASPTRVLMWKATREGFLIWLGASALCWGALAWMFQFNSASYADGMAAAFGVGAALVAGVGVFGGETAVGSQRFLLHMGVSPGPIWSRTMRAWAIGLTVTAFIILAMLSARWPGWWNQPNLVGFFTRQYDFSPLGFVAAIASVFGLAAPFANAFAVGTLAGMVFRRRITAGMIAVIVWIATAPLQFGLAIMGMMPLWALLFTPITVVGISRAWAGDWLDDRPGPARWLRLAGYLAVPSVVFPAAYIANRAWGVPDPGPVQVTAQTPAGSVPPGSDTAATYRRLAVEILPIRGTSPRGARTNEEAPFDFDRLEEDLSKRGDLLDRIHKATKLPPPQFANQPFFRVGVVPDPTSGEMSRVAWLLEQHGRGLLKRSDLAGAWEDILAQYRLARQLTGATPTSFAAHNALLVDRQATMLALDWAASDKQTSNRLRKALADLRALPPFPTLVEVLNAEAPLVERTLDLSGAELETAINGPNRRALAVRVCETMLLYSSWERERARRICRAEFKRLIVESADESNPLPDFNSYPPSQDLRRVSPLAATVMSYGWLSASLERAKAGRRGLVQVIALRAWNLDHNGTYPETLDALVPDLLDHLPLDPYSARPFGYKRSTGQEIPRLDLQSPSSNLGPLTKPGQWLLLSIGPDLHEGTAVSGRNYIDDLVFPLPSP
;
A
#
# COMPACT_ATOMS: atom_id res chain seq x y z
N MET A 1 15.78 36.91 -36.35
CA MET A 1 15.51 35.51 -36.75
C MET A 1 14.88 34.69 -35.61
N ILE A 2 15.50 34.65 -34.42
CA ILE A 2 15.03 33.89 -33.25
C ILE A 2 13.54 34.13 -32.94
N ALA A 3 13.07 35.38 -32.91
CA ALA A 3 11.66 35.70 -32.67
C ALA A 3 10.68 35.07 -33.67
N ARG A 4 11.07 34.93 -34.96
CA ARG A 4 10.24 34.28 -35.98
C ARG A 4 10.16 32.77 -35.76
N LEU A 5 11.28 32.16 -35.36
CA LEU A 5 11.33 30.73 -35.00
C LEU A 5 10.52 30.48 -33.73
N TRP A 6 10.63 31.34 -32.71
CA TRP A 6 9.79 31.31 -31.51
C TRP A 6 8.30 31.38 -31.84
N TRP A 7 7.89 32.30 -32.71
CA TRP A 7 6.49 32.40 -33.14
C TRP A 7 6.01 31.13 -33.85
N LYS A 8 6.87 30.50 -34.67
CA LYS A 8 6.59 29.21 -35.30
C LYS A 8 6.40 28.10 -34.26
N GLU A 9 7.31 27.96 -33.30
CA GLU A 9 7.22 26.97 -32.23
C GLU A 9 5.98 27.20 -31.38
N THR A 10 5.72 28.47 -31.02
CA THR A 10 4.53 28.87 -30.26
C THR A 10 3.27 28.40 -30.97
N ARG A 11 3.06 28.70 -32.25
CA ARG A 11 1.86 28.21 -32.98
C ARG A 11 1.78 26.68 -33.06
N THR A 12 2.92 26.01 -33.09
CA THR A 12 2.98 24.55 -33.25
C THR A 12 2.64 23.84 -31.94
N LEU A 13 3.09 24.38 -30.81
CA LEU A 13 2.96 23.78 -29.48
C LEU A 13 1.90 24.46 -28.61
N TRP A 14 1.33 25.57 -29.08
CA TRP A 14 0.27 26.32 -28.40
C TRP A 14 -0.87 25.44 -27.92
N PRO A 15 -1.35 24.41 -28.65
CA PRO A 15 -2.43 23.57 -28.13
C PRO A 15 -2.01 22.68 -26.96
N ALA A 16 -0.74 22.29 -26.85
CA ALA A 16 -0.25 21.41 -25.80
C ALA A 16 -0.21 22.12 -24.44
N TRP A 17 0.20 23.38 -24.45
CA TRP A 17 0.37 24.21 -23.24
C TRP A 17 -0.93 24.37 -22.40
N PRO A 18 -2.06 24.88 -22.94
CA PRO A 18 -3.31 25.06 -22.20
C PRO A 18 -3.98 23.74 -21.87
N VAL A 19 -3.76 22.68 -22.66
CA VAL A 19 -4.28 21.34 -22.34
C VAL A 19 -3.59 20.78 -21.10
N LEU A 20 -2.25 20.83 -21.04
CA LEU A 20 -1.50 20.37 -19.88
C LEU A 20 -1.75 21.26 -18.65
N PHE A 21 -1.77 22.59 -18.84
CA PHE A 21 -2.15 23.53 -17.79
C PHE A 21 -3.56 23.26 -17.26
N GLY A 22 -4.56 23.20 -18.14
CA GLY A 22 -5.96 23.00 -17.75
C GLY A 22 -6.18 21.65 -17.07
N THR A 23 -5.54 20.59 -17.56
CA THR A 23 -5.60 19.27 -16.91
C THR A 23 -4.94 19.29 -15.54
N GLY A 24 -3.75 19.89 -15.42
CA GLY A 24 -3.04 19.99 -14.17
C GLY A 24 -3.81 20.82 -13.14
N ALA A 25 -4.34 21.97 -13.54
CA ALA A 25 -5.17 22.83 -12.71
C ALA A 25 -6.47 22.13 -12.30
N ALA A 26 -7.13 21.41 -13.21
CA ALA A 26 -8.32 20.63 -12.89
C ALA A 26 -8.03 19.52 -11.88
N LEU A 27 -6.90 18.80 -12.03
CA LEU A 27 -6.49 17.77 -11.08
C LEU A 27 -6.19 18.38 -9.70
N GLN A 28 -5.44 19.47 -9.64
CA GLN A 28 -5.19 20.21 -8.40
C GLN A 28 -6.50 20.68 -7.75
N TRP A 29 -7.45 21.18 -8.55
CA TRP A 29 -8.76 21.60 -8.07
C TRP A 29 -9.58 20.43 -7.51
N VAL A 30 -9.62 19.28 -8.19
CA VAL A 30 -10.30 18.06 -7.70
C VAL A 30 -9.69 17.60 -6.37
N LEU A 31 -8.37 17.61 -6.29
CA LEU A 31 -7.62 17.28 -5.07
C LEU A 31 -7.91 18.27 -3.94
N LEU A 32 -7.97 19.57 -4.22
CA LEU A 32 -8.38 20.59 -3.24
C LEU A 32 -9.83 20.42 -2.80
N ALA A 33 -10.73 20.17 -3.74
CA ALA A 33 -12.17 19.98 -3.50
C ALA A 33 -12.45 18.71 -2.67
N SER A 34 -11.54 17.72 -2.69
CA SER A 34 -11.63 16.54 -1.82
C SER A 34 -11.45 16.85 -0.32
N GLY A 35 -10.93 18.03 0.03
CA GLY A 35 -10.79 18.46 1.43
C GLY A 35 -9.68 17.76 2.22
N SER A 36 -8.81 16.98 1.60
CA SER A 36 -7.66 16.36 2.29
C SER A 36 -6.65 17.41 2.74
N GLU A 37 -6.42 17.52 4.04
CA GLU A 37 -5.34 18.35 4.58
C GLU A 37 -3.96 17.85 4.14
N GLY A 38 -3.77 16.54 3.99
CA GLY A 38 -2.52 15.95 3.48
C GLY A 38 -2.22 16.30 2.02
N ILE A 39 -3.22 16.70 1.23
CA ILE A 39 -2.99 17.24 -0.11
C ILE A 39 -2.43 18.67 -0.02
N ARG A 40 -2.86 19.44 0.99
CA ARG A 40 -2.43 20.83 1.20
C ARG A 40 -1.01 20.95 1.77
N SER A 41 -0.42 19.87 2.27
CA SER A 41 0.96 19.80 2.78
C SER A 41 2.02 19.61 1.67
N GLY A 42 1.93 20.39 0.57
CA GLY A 42 2.92 20.40 -0.52
C GLY A 42 2.72 19.41 -1.68
N SER A 43 1.77 18.47 -1.58
CA SER A 43 1.47 17.49 -2.63
C SER A 43 1.08 18.13 -3.97
N LEU A 44 0.40 19.27 -3.93
CA LEU A 44 -0.02 20.03 -5.11
C LEU A 44 1.16 20.57 -5.92
N MET A 45 2.28 20.90 -5.26
CA MET A 45 3.49 21.37 -5.92
C MET A 45 4.19 20.23 -6.68
N LEU A 46 4.20 19.02 -6.11
CA LEU A 46 4.74 17.85 -6.83
C LEU A 46 3.91 17.54 -8.08
N ILE A 47 2.59 17.69 -7.99
CA ILE A 47 1.70 17.51 -9.14
C ILE A 47 1.95 18.58 -10.19
N ALA A 48 2.09 19.85 -9.78
CA ALA A 48 2.49 20.94 -10.68
C ALA A 48 3.79 20.62 -11.42
N LEU A 49 4.81 20.16 -10.69
CA LEU A 49 6.08 19.74 -11.26
C LEU A 49 5.90 18.59 -12.25
N CYS A 50 5.14 17.56 -11.90
CA CYS A 50 4.90 16.42 -12.78
C CYS A 50 4.35 16.88 -14.14
N TRP A 51 3.37 17.78 -14.12
CA TRP A 51 2.81 18.37 -15.35
C TRP A 51 3.81 19.24 -16.12
N ALA A 52 4.62 20.03 -15.42
CA ALA A 52 5.67 20.83 -16.05
C ALA A 52 6.77 19.96 -16.67
N THR A 53 7.14 18.84 -16.03
CA THR A 53 8.09 17.85 -16.54
C THR A 53 7.56 17.12 -17.76
N ILE A 54 6.28 16.74 -17.77
CA ILE A 54 5.63 16.17 -18.96
C ILE A 54 5.67 17.18 -20.11
N TYR A 55 5.36 18.45 -19.85
CA TYR A 55 5.47 19.49 -20.87
C TYR A 55 6.91 19.65 -21.37
N ALA A 56 7.89 19.70 -20.46
CA ALA A 56 9.31 19.81 -20.77
C ALA A 56 9.77 18.72 -21.77
N LEU A 57 9.40 17.47 -21.47
CA LEU A 57 9.67 16.32 -22.32
C LEU A 57 8.99 16.47 -23.70
N VAL A 58 7.72 16.90 -23.74
CA VAL A 58 6.96 17.06 -24.99
C VAL A 58 7.56 18.16 -25.86
N VAL A 59 7.84 19.36 -25.32
CA VAL A 59 8.41 20.46 -26.12
C VAL A 59 9.80 20.12 -26.62
N ALA A 60 10.65 19.55 -25.77
CA ALA A 60 12.03 19.23 -26.12
C ALA A 60 12.12 18.07 -27.12
N SER A 61 11.29 17.03 -26.96
CA SER A 61 11.22 15.90 -27.89
C SER A 61 10.62 16.29 -29.24
N ALA A 62 9.67 17.23 -29.28
CA ALA A 62 9.08 17.74 -30.51
C ALA A 62 10.02 18.66 -31.30
N ALA A 63 10.94 19.35 -30.62
CA ALA A 63 11.74 20.44 -31.18
C ALA A 63 12.40 20.11 -32.53
N PHE A 64 13.15 19.02 -32.63
CA PHE A 64 13.82 18.61 -33.88
C PHE A 64 13.17 17.41 -34.54
N ALA A 65 12.72 16.42 -33.77
CA ALA A 65 12.10 15.22 -34.32
C ALA A 65 10.76 15.54 -34.98
N GLY A 66 9.98 16.49 -34.45
CA GLY A 66 8.75 16.95 -35.07
C GLY A 66 8.97 17.58 -36.46
N GLU A 67 10.07 18.31 -36.65
CA GLU A 67 10.43 18.91 -37.95
C GLU A 67 10.86 17.84 -38.97
N ARG A 68 11.50 16.77 -38.50
CA ARG A 68 11.87 15.62 -39.35
C ARG A 68 10.65 14.82 -39.75
N GLU A 69 9.76 14.58 -38.79
CA GLU A 69 8.49 13.90 -39.04
C GLU A 69 7.62 14.68 -40.03
N ALA A 70 7.59 16.02 -39.90
CA ALA A 70 6.86 16.90 -40.82
C ALA A 70 7.58 17.15 -42.16
N GLY A 71 8.84 16.70 -42.33
CA GLY A 71 9.64 16.96 -43.53
C GLY A 71 10.06 18.43 -43.70
N THR A 72 9.84 19.27 -42.70
CA THR A 72 10.12 20.72 -42.73
C THR A 72 11.56 21.06 -42.41
N LEU A 73 12.35 20.11 -41.90
CA LEU A 73 13.76 20.35 -41.58
C LEU A 73 14.59 20.69 -42.83
N GLY A 74 14.32 20.04 -43.97
CA GLY A 74 15.01 20.35 -45.22
C GLY A 74 14.69 21.77 -45.74
N LEU A 75 13.46 22.24 -45.52
CA LEU A 75 13.10 23.63 -45.81
C LEU A 75 13.84 24.61 -44.89
N LEU A 76 14.00 24.27 -43.60
CA LEU A 76 14.77 25.09 -42.67
C LEU A 76 16.26 25.14 -43.03
N ASP A 77 16.82 24.05 -43.55
CA ASP A 77 18.20 24.00 -44.07
C ASP A 77 18.37 24.85 -45.34
N ALA A 78 17.31 25.01 -46.15
CA ALA A 78 17.34 25.86 -47.35
C ALA A 78 17.22 27.37 -47.02
N LEU A 79 16.75 27.73 -45.82
CA LEU A 79 16.71 29.11 -45.39
C LEU A 79 18.11 29.56 -44.89
N PRO A 80 18.46 30.86 -45.01
CA PRO A 80 19.74 31.40 -44.53
C PRO A 80 19.76 31.54 -43.00
N VAL A 81 19.52 30.45 -42.28
CA VAL A 81 19.52 30.38 -40.82
C VAL A 81 20.66 29.46 -40.40
N ASP A 82 21.66 30.04 -39.71
CA ASP A 82 22.73 29.24 -39.12
C ASP A 82 22.17 28.20 -38.14
N ARG A 83 22.75 27.00 -38.13
CA ARG A 83 22.32 25.87 -37.30
C ARG A 83 22.46 26.15 -35.82
N LYS A 84 23.45 26.95 -35.43
CA LYS A 84 23.58 27.42 -34.04
C LYS A 84 22.38 28.28 -33.65
N THR A 85 21.94 29.16 -34.56
CA THR A 85 20.76 30.00 -34.34
C THR A 85 19.48 29.17 -34.27
N LEU A 86 19.35 28.16 -35.14
CA LEU A 86 18.22 27.23 -35.10
C LEU A 86 18.18 26.45 -33.78
N TRP A 87 19.30 25.85 -33.37
CA TRP A 87 19.40 25.14 -32.10
C TRP A 87 19.11 26.04 -30.91
N LEU A 88 19.77 27.20 -30.83
CA LEU A 88 19.58 28.17 -29.76
C LEU A 88 18.12 28.61 -29.66
N SER A 89 17.46 28.87 -30.80
CA SER A 89 16.06 29.30 -30.81
C SER A 89 15.11 28.24 -30.23
N LYS A 90 15.30 26.96 -30.58
CA LYS A 90 14.47 25.85 -30.09
C LYS A 90 14.76 25.52 -28.63
N THR A 91 16.03 25.52 -28.23
CA THR A 91 16.44 25.30 -26.84
C THR A 91 15.90 26.40 -25.92
N THR A 92 16.07 27.67 -26.30
CA THR A 92 15.58 28.80 -25.49
C THR A 92 14.05 28.83 -25.41
N PHE A 93 13.34 28.49 -26.49
CA PHE A 93 11.89 28.35 -26.47
C PHE A 93 11.43 27.21 -25.54
N ALA A 94 12.08 26.05 -25.61
CA ALA A 94 11.75 24.89 -24.77
C ALA A 94 11.93 25.21 -23.29
N LEU A 95 13.06 25.83 -22.91
CA LEU A 95 13.33 26.25 -21.54
C LEU A 95 12.34 27.32 -21.06
N ALA A 96 12.15 28.40 -21.83
CA ALA A 96 11.30 29.51 -21.44
C ALA A 96 9.83 29.10 -21.29
N SER A 97 9.29 28.32 -22.23
CA SER A 97 7.90 27.87 -22.17
C SER A 97 7.65 26.85 -21.04
N THR A 98 8.63 25.99 -20.75
CA THR A 98 8.58 25.04 -19.62
C THR A 98 8.62 25.77 -18.29
N LEU A 99 9.53 26.73 -18.16
CA LEU A 99 9.63 27.57 -16.96
C LEU A 99 8.35 28.38 -16.75
N GLY A 100 7.77 28.94 -17.82
CA GLY A 100 6.49 29.65 -17.76
C GLY A 100 5.34 28.76 -17.26
N LEU A 101 5.19 27.54 -17.79
CA LEU A 101 4.18 26.60 -17.31
C LEU A 101 4.42 26.19 -15.86
N SER A 102 5.68 25.88 -15.53
CA SER A 102 6.10 25.47 -14.19
C SER A 102 5.75 26.54 -13.16
N LEU A 103 6.15 27.80 -13.39
CA LEU A 103 5.88 28.90 -12.46
C LEU A 103 4.37 29.10 -12.23
N ILE A 104 3.55 29.02 -13.28
CA ILE A 104 2.10 29.18 -13.14
C ILE A 104 1.49 28.00 -12.36
N MET A 105 1.86 26.77 -12.70
CA MET A 105 1.38 25.57 -12.01
C MET A 105 1.82 25.53 -10.55
N LEU A 106 3.05 25.96 -10.27
CA LEU A 106 3.59 26.08 -8.92
C LEU A 106 2.90 27.19 -8.14
N ALA A 107 2.59 28.32 -8.77
CA ALA A 107 1.78 29.37 -8.14
C ALA A 107 0.39 28.86 -7.77
N LEU A 108 -0.26 28.08 -8.64
CA LEU A 108 -1.54 27.44 -8.31
C LEU A 108 -1.41 26.43 -7.16
N GLY A 109 -0.39 25.59 -7.18
CA GLY A 109 -0.12 24.62 -6.10
C GLY A 109 0.23 25.30 -4.77
N TYR A 110 0.91 26.43 -4.84
CA TYR A 110 1.25 27.28 -3.69
C TYR A 110 -0.01 27.92 -3.10
N LEU A 111 -0.87 28.52 -3.93
CA LEU A 111 -2.14 29.11 -3.51
C LEU A 111 -3.11 28.08 -2.89
N GLY A 112 -2.99 26.81 -3.28
CA GLY A 112 -3.77 25.71 -2.71
C GLY A 112 -3.20 25.10 -1.43
N SER A 113 -1.93 25.39 -1.09
CA SER A 113 -1.29 24.86 0.11
C SER A 113 -1.67 25.71 1.33
N ALA A 114 -2.13 25.07 2.41
CA ALA A 114 -2.56 25.77 3.63
C ALA A 114 -1.40 26.07 4.58
N ASP A 115 -0.30 25.33 4.48
CA ASP A 115 0.85 25.48 5.37
C ASP A 115 2.12 25.77 4.55
N LEU A 116 2.66 26.97 4.75
CA LEU A 116 3.90 27.42 4.11
C LEU A 116 5.14 26.81 4.76
N GLN A 117 5.03 26.32 6.00
CA GLN A 117 6.16 25.75 6.74
C GLN A 117 6.50 24.34 6.26
N ASP A 118 5.54 23.64 5.68
CA ASP A 118 5.72 22.31 5.08
C ASP A 118 6.32 22.36 3.67
N LEU A 119 6.53 23.55 3.11
CA LEU A 119 7.14 23.69 1.80
C LEU A 119 8.66 23.45 1.90
N PRO A 120 9.26 22.77 0.89
CA PRO A 120 10.71 22.68 0.80
C PRO A 120 11.32 24.07 0.85
N GLY A 121 12.46 24.23 1.51
CA GLY A 121 13.16 25.51 1.54
C GLY A 121 13.38 26.03 0.11
N THR A 122 13.35 27.35 -0.11
CA THR A 122 13.48 27.93 -1.47
C THR A 122 14.69 27.40 -2.24
N THR A 123 15.80 27.11 -1.54
CA THR A 123 17.02 26.53 -2.10
C THR A 123 16.84 25.07 -2.52
N GLU A 124 16.24 24.23 -1.68
CA GLU A 124 15.90 22.83 -1.99
C GLU A 124 14.91 22.77 -3.14
N PHE A 125 13.90 23.64 -3.10
CA PHE A 125 12.89 23.79 -4.12
C PHE A 125 13.54 24.10 -5.49
N ILE A 126 14.30 25.19 -5.58
CA ILE A 126 14.96 25.58 -6.84
C ILE A 126 15.97 24.51 -7.28
N GLY A 127 16.71 23.93 -6.35
CA GLY A 127 17.70 22.89 -6.61
C GLY A 127 17.10 21.63 -7.23
N HIS A 128 16.14 20.99 -6.57
CA HIS A 128 15.54 19.75 -7.06
C HIS A 128 14.68 19.98 -8.30
N TYR A 129 13.77 20.95 -8.24
CA TYR A 129 12.77 21.14 -9.29
C TYR A 129 13.37 21.79 -10.53
N GLY A 130 14.26 22.77 -10.36
CA GLY A 130 15.00 23.38 -11.47
C GLY A 130 15.85 22.34 -12.20
N THR A 131 16.53 21.47 -11.46
CA THR A 131 17.38 20.42 -12.05
C THR A 131 16.57 19.38 -12.81
N LEU A 132 15.44 18.91 -12.26
CA LEU A 132 14.58 17.95 -12.96
C LEU A 132 14.01 18.51 -14.27
N LEU A 133 13.53 19.75 -14.26
CA LEU A 133 12.99 20.40 -15.46
C LEU A 133 14.08 20.63 -16.51
N PHE A 134 15.25 21.10 -16.07
CA PHE A 134 16.41 21.28 -16.94
C PHE A 134 16.83 19.96 -17.59
N GLU A 135 16.99 18.91 -16.79
CA GLU A 135 17.34 17.57 -17.24
C GLU A 135 16.31 17.03 -18.25
N SER A 136 15.02 17.25 -17.99
CA SER A 136 13.93 16.85 -18.88
C SER A 136 14.01 17.50 -20.25
N VAL A 137 14.30 18.81 -20.28
CA VAL A 137 14.52 19.54 -21.54
C VAL A 137 15.80 19.03 -22.23
N ALA A 138 16.88 18.83 -21.49
CA ALA A 138 18.17 18.42 -22.04
C ALA A 138 18.11 17.04 -22.74
N TRP A 139 17.58 16.03 -22.06
CA TRP A 139 17.42 14.70 -22.65
C TRP A 139 16.42 14.69 -23.81
N GLY A 140 15.32 15.45 -23.69
CA GLY A 140 14.36 15.59 -24.78
C GLY A 140 14.97 16.21 -26.05
N LEU A 141 15.81 17.24 -25.91
CA LEU A 141 16.52 17.87 -27.02
C LEU A 141 17.57 16.95 -27.63
N LEU A 142 18.32 16.21 -26.81
CA LEU A 142 19.29 15.24 -27.28
C LEU A 142 18.62 14.18 -28.16
N TRP A 143 17.59 13.52 -27.64
CA TRP A 143 16.93 12.45 -28.39
C TRP A 143 16.15 12.97 -29.59
N SER A 144 15.59 14.18 -29.54
CA SER A 144 14.96 14.77 -30.72
C SER A 144 15.98 15.16 -31.79
N ALA A 145 17.20 15.53 -31.40
CA ALA A 145 18.31 15.73 -32.32
C ALA A 145 18.84 14.42 -32.93
N LEU A 146 18.59 13.25 -32.33
CA LEU A 146 19.04 11.96 -32.87
C LEU A 146 17.95 11.22 -33.65
N LEU A 147 16.68 11.40 -33.31
CA LEU A 147 15.58 10.60 -33.84
C LEU A 147 14.64 11.39 -34.76
N ARG A 148 13.94 10.67 -35.64
CA ARG A 148 12.90 11.25 -36.50
C ARG A 148 11.52 11.23 -35.86
N ASN A 149 11.29 10.34 -34.90
CA ASN A 149 10.01 10.20 -34.24
C ASN A 149 10.07 10.87 -32.85
N PRO A 150 9.30 11.95 -32.63
CA PRO A 150 9.30 12.69 -31.36
C PRO A 150 8.75 11.88 -30.18
N MET A 151 7.85 10.91 -30.40
CA MET A 151 7.36 10.03 -29.34
C MET A 151 8.46 9.11 -28.80
N ILE A 152 9.26 8.53 -29.71
CA ILE A 152 10.39 7.68 -29.33
C ILE A 152 11.45 8.53 -28.61
N ALA A 153 11.67 9.77 -29.07
CA ALA A 153 12.57 10.70 -28.40
C ALA A 153 12.12 11.05 -26.98
N GLY A 154 10.83 11.32 -26.76
CA GLY A 154 10.28 11.55 -25.43
C GLY A 154 10.38 10.33 -24.51
N ALA A 155 10.13 9.13 -25.02
CA ALA A 155 10.23 7.89 -24.25
C ALA A 155 11.67 7.59 -23.80
N LEU A 156 12.66 7.77 -24.68
CA LEU A 156 14.07 7.61 -24.33
C LEU A 156 14.56 8.71 -23.39
N ALA A 157 14.06 9.93 -23.53
CA ALA A 157 14.38 11.01 -22.60
C ALA A 157 13.88 10.68 -21.19
N LEU A 158 12.65 10.19 -21.07
CA LEU A 158 12.10 9.72 -19.79
C LEU A 158 12.92 8.57 -19.18
N PHE A 159 13.37 7.62 -20.01
CA PHE A 159 14.25 6.53 -19.59
C PHE A 159 15.57 7.08 -19.01
N CYS A 160 16.24 8.00 -19.71
CA CYS A 160 17.48 8.60 -19.22
C CYS A 160 17.31 9.35 -17.90
N ILE A 161 16.19 10.07 -17.70
CA ILE A 161 15.90 10.74 -16.42
C ILE A 161 15.80 9.73 -15.27
N GLY A 162 15.12 8.59 -15.52
CA GLY A 162 15.01 7.51 -14.54
C GLY A 162 16.38 6.91 -14.17
N GLU A 163 17.19 6.61 -15.18
CA GLU A 163 18.54 6.04 -15.00
C GLU A 163 19.47 6.97 -14.22
N VAL A 164 19.52 8.25 -14.58
CA VAL A 164 20.37 9.22 -13.88
C VAL A 164 19.92 9.36 -12.43
N SER A 165 18.62 9.37 -12.16
CA SER A 165 18.07 9.41 -10.78
C SER A 165 18.57 8.24 -9.95
N TYR A 166 18.56 7.04 -10.54
CA TYR A 166 18.99 5.82 -9.87
C TYR A 166 20.50 5.79 -9.64
N VAL A 167 21.30 6.05 -10.68
CA VAL A 167 22.78 6.06 -10.58
C VAL A 167 23.23 7.08 -9.55
N ALA A 168 22.65 8.28 -9.55
CA ALA A 168 23.02 9.32 -8.61
C ALA A 168 22.59 9.03 -7.16
N SER A 169 21.60 8.14 -6.94
CA SER A 169 21.21 7.65 -5.61
C SER A 169 22.08 6.53 -5.04
N GLY A 170 23.14 6.11 -5.75
CA GLY A 170 23.96 4.97 -5.37
C GLY A 170 23.22 3.63 -5.43
N GLY A 171 22.13 3.55 -6.19
CA GLY A 171 21.34 2.34 -6.39
C GLY A 171 20.46 1.92 -5.20
N ALA A 172 20.39 2.70 -4.13
CA ALA A 172 19.62 2.35 -2.94
C ALA A 172 18.11 2.59 -3.12
N LYS A 173 17.72 3.76 -3.66
CA LYS A 173 16.32 4.18 -3.88
C LYS A 173 16.25 5.25 -4.97
N ILE A 174 15.23 5.24 -5.82
CA ILE A 174 14.99 6.35 -6.77
C ILE A 174 14.53 7.58 -5.97
N GLU A 175 15.49 8.38 -5.54
CA GLU A 175 15.25 9.66 -4.89
C GLU A 175 15.34 10.78 -5.93
N PHE A 176 14.18 11.27 -6.38
CA PHE A 176 14.13 12.45 -7.25
C PHE A 176 14.47 13.75 -6.52
N ILE A 177 14.38 13.74 -5.18
CA ILE A 177 14.43 14.90 -4.30
C ILE A 177 15.39 14.57 -3.16
N SER A 178 16.70 14.57 -3.46
CA SER A 178 17.76 14.34 -2.47
C SER A 178 18.96 15.20 -2.83
N ASP A 179 19.51 15.91 -1.84
CA ASP A 179 20.52 16.94 -2.04
C ASP A 179 21.80 16.37 -2.66
N SER A 180 22.11 15.12 -2.32
CA SER A 180 23.28 14.39 -2.83
C SER A 180 23.22 14.13 -4.33
N VAL A 181 22.01 14.11 -4.91
CA VAL A 181 21.75 13.68 -6.29
C VAL A 181 21.81 14.88 -7.25
N ILE A 182 21.58 16.11 -6.76
CA ILE A 182 21.47 17.33 -7.57
C ILE A 182 22.70 17.57 -8.47
N PRO A 183 23.95 17.55 -7.97
CA PRO A 183 25.12 17.90 -8.78
C PRO A 183 25.30 16.92 -9.96
N THR A 184 25.11 15.63 -9.71
CA THR A 184 25.23 14.58 -10.72
C THR A 184 24.16 14.73 -11.81
N ARG A 185 22.90 15.01 -11.42
CA ARG A 185 21.81 15.23 -12.39
C ARG A 185 22.03 16.46 -13.24
N PHE A 186 22.44 17.56 -12.62
CA PHE A 186 22.73 18.79 -13.34
C PHE A 186 23.87 18.59 -14.34
N LEU A 187 24.95 17.90 -13.94
CA LEU A 187 26.06 17.54 -14.81
C LEU A 187 25.60 16.69 -16.00
N MET A 188 24.83 15.63 -15.76
CA MET A 188 24.31 14.76 -16.82
C MET A 188 23.36 15.51 -17.77
N GLY A 189 22.49 16.37 -17.23
CA GLY A 189 21.65 17.25 -18.04
C GLY A 189 22.48 18.22 -18.90
N ALA A 190 23.55 18.80 -18.35
CA ALA A 190 24.43 19.70 -19.09
C ALA A 190 25.16 18.98 -20.23
N LEU A 191 25.65 17.76 -19.97
CA LEU A 191 26.27 16.90 -20.98
C LEU A 191 25.28 16.51 -22.09
N ALA A 192 24.05 16.15 -21.73
CA ALA A 192 23.00 15.83 -22.70
C ALA A 192 22.65 17.04 -23.58
N LEU A 193 22.54 18.23 -22.98
CA LEU A 193 22.29 19.47 -23.70
C LEU A 193 23.44 19.81 -24.66
N ALA A 194 24.69 19.69 -24.21
CA ALA A 194 25.86 19.90 -25.06
C ALA A 194 25.93 18.89 -26.22
N ALA A 195 25.64 17.62 -25.95
CA ALA A 195 25.56 16.58 -26.98
C ALA A 195 24.45 16.88 -28.01
N SER A 196 23.31 17.44 -27.59
CA SER A 196 22.25 17.88 -28.49
C SER A 196 22.73 19.01 -29.43
N ALA A 197 23.52 19.96 -28.90
CA ALA A 197 24.09 21.05 -29.68
C ALA A 197 25.07 20.52 -30.73
N ILE A 198 25.97 19.62 -30.33
CA ILE A 198 26.94 18.98 -31.22
C ILE A 198 26.20 18.19 -32.32
N ALA A 199 25.17 17.42 -31.97
CA ALA A 199 24.41 16.63 -32.93
C ALA A 199 23.75 17.47 -34.03
N ILE A 200 23.30 18.69 -33.72
CA ILE A 200 22.66 19.60 -34.69
C ILE A 200 23.69 20.45 -35.45
N VAL A 201 24.70 20.97 -34.76
CA VAL A 201 25.68 21.91 -35.33
C VAL A 201 26.70 21.18 -36.20
N TRP A 202 27.19 20.01 -35.79
CA TRP A 202 28.33 19.36 -36.45
C TRP A 202 27.95 18.37 -37.56
N ARG A 203 26.71 17.86 -37.60
CA ARG A 203 26.30 16.89 -38.63
C ARG A 203 25.62 17.56 -39.82
N PRO A 204 26.27 17.74 -40.98
CA PRO A 204 25.59 18.20 -42.19
C PRO A 204 24.45 17.22 -42.55
N LEU A 205 23.21 17.69 -42.59
CA LEU A 205 22.01 16.85 -42.73
C LEU A 205 21.88 16.21 -44.12
N ALA A 206 22.66 16.69 -45.10
CA ALA A 206 22.69 16.16 -46.47
C ALA A 206 23.03 14.66 -46.54
N GLY A 207 23.75 14.10 -45.54
CA GLY A 207 24.17 12.70 -45.55
C GLY A 207 23.11 11.66 -45.16
N TRP A 208 21.96 12.05 -44.61
CA TRP A 208 20.99 11.10 -44.02
C TRP A 208 19.66 10.98 -44.76
N SER A 209 19.40 11.89 -45.69
CA SER A 209 18.42 11.67 -46.72
C SER A 209 19.05 10.77 -47.76
N SER A 210 18.76 9.47 -47.73
CA SER A 210 18.99 8.58 -48.87
C SER A 210 18.05 8.91 -50.05
N SER A 211 17.68 10.18 -50.24
CA SER A 211 17.54 10.72 -51.58
C SER A 211 18.96 10.81 -52.15
N ARG A 212 19.69 9.71 -52.37
CA ARG A 212 19.75 9.16 -53.74
C ARG A 212 18.86 9.99 -54.63
N SER A 213 19.50 10.90 -55.36
CA SER A 213 19.19 11.47 -56.68
C SER A 213 18.25 10.65 -57.59
N LEU A 214 17.16 10.10 -57.06
CA LEU A 214 16.22 9.22 -57.73
C LEU A 214 15.22 10.01 -58.57
N ASN A 215 15.35 11.33 -58.67
CA ASN A 215 14.40 12.19 -59.37
C ASN A 215 15.00 13.33 -60.20
N GLU A 216 16.33 13.48 -60.30
CA GLU A 216 16.88 14.26 -61.41
C GLU A 216 17.01 13.37 -62.65
N ASP A 217 17.50 12.14 -62.53
CA ASP A 217 17.54 11.19 -63.66
C ASP A 217 16.15 10.65 -64.10
N ARG A 218 15.09 10.94 -63.35
CA ARG A 218 13.71 10.48 -63.66
C ARG A 218 12.86 11.51 -64.38
N ALA A 219 13.28 12.78 -64.40
CA ALA A 219 12.66 13.81 -65.22
C ALA A 219 12.98 13.61 -66.72
N ASP A 220 14.07 12.91 -67.03
CA ASP A 220 14.51 12.60 -68.40
C ASP A 220 14.11 11.20 -68.90
N LEU A 221 13.39 10.39 -68.09
CA LEU A 221 12.87 9.12 -68.58
C LEU A 221 11.63 9.37 -69.46
N PRO A 222 11.64 8.95 -70.75
CA PRO A 222 10.53 9.17 -71.65
C PRO A 222 9.24 8.54 -71.11
N ALA A 223 8.14 9.28 -71.24
CA ALA A 223 6.79 8.92 -70.77
C ALA A 223 6.32 7.52 -71.24
N ASP A 224 6.91 6.99 -72.31
CA ASP A 224 6.55 5.68 -72.90
C ASP A 224 7.11 4.46 -72.16
N SER A 225 8.00 4.65 -71.18
CA SER A 225 8.56 3.53 -70.40
C SER A 225 7.74 3.15 -69.16
N ALA A 226 6.51 3.69 -69.03
CA ALA A 226 5.54 3.25 -68.05
C ALA A 226 5.04 1.83 -68.38
N ARG A 227 5.89 0.81 -68.18
CA ARG A 227 5.46 -0.59 -68.11
C ARG A 227 4.28 -0.63 -67.17
N SER A 228 3.11 -0.97 -67.69
CA SER A 228 1.93 -1.27 -66.89
C SER A 228 2.32 -2.38 -65.93
N ILE A 229 2.66 -2.04 -64.69
CA ILE A 229 2.85 -3.02 -63.64
C ILE A 229 1.46 -3.63 -63.48
N ARG A 230 1.23 -4.79 -64.10
CA ARG A 230 0.07 -5.64 -63.86
C ARG A 230 0.20 -6.16 -62.42
N SER A 231 -0.01 -5.28 -61.45
CA SER A 231 -0.23 -5.68 -60.08
C SER A 231 -1.54 -6.45 -60.08
N ARG A 232 -1.48 -7.77 -59.87
CA ARG A 232 -2.67 -8.55 -59.52
C ARG A 232 -3.41 -7.76 -58.42
N PRO A 233 -4.75 -7.64 -58.48
CA PRO A 233 -5.51 -6.95 -57.44
C PRO A 233 -5.41 -7.75 -56.15
N ALA A 234 -4.32 -7.57 -55.41
CA ALA A 234 -4.26 -7.93 -54.02
C ALA A 234 -5.43 -7.19 -53.37
N SER A 235 -6.26 -7.91 -52.61
CA SER A 235 -7.38 -7.27 -51.94
C SER A 235 -6.85 -6.04 -51.18
N PRO A 236 -7.44 -4.84 -51.35
CA PRO A 236 -6.97 -3.62 -50.69
C PRO A 236 -6.73 -3.81 -49.19
N THR A 237 -7.50 -4.74 -48.63
CA THR A 237 -7.49 -5.21 -47.26
C THR A 237 -6.22 -5.96 -46.84
N ARG A 238 -5.66 -6.80 -47.71
CA ARG A 238 -4.37 -7.49 -47.45
C ARG A 238 -3.21 -6.52 -47.53
N VAL A 239 -3.27 -5.56 -48.47
CA VAL A 239 -2.26 -4.51 -48.60
C VAL A 239 -2.24 -3.62 -47.35
N LEU A 240 -3.42 -3.26 -46.82
CA LEU A 240 -3.53 -2.51 -45.57
C LEU A 240 -2.99 -3.28 -44.37
N MET A 241 -3.34 -4.56 -44.25
CA MET A 241 -2.82 -5.39 -43.17
C MET A 241 -1.29 -5.51 -43.25
N TRP A 242 -0.75 -5.77 -44.43
CA TRP A 242 0.70 -5.83 -44.65
C TRP A 242 1.39 -4.50 -44.32
N LYS A 243 0.82 -3.38 -44.76
CA LYS A 243 1.33 -2.05 -44.45
C LYS A 243 1.30 -1.78 -42.94
N ALA A 244 0.18 -2.03 -42.28
CA ALA A 244 0.02 -1.84 -40.83
C ALA A 244 1.00 -2.74 -40.05
N THR A 245 1.19 -4.00 -40.45
CA THR A 245 2.19 -4.88 -39.85
C THR A 245 3.61 -4.36 -40.08
N ARG A 246 3.94 -3.87 -41.28
CA ARG A 246 5.28 -3.36 -41.61
C ARG A 246 5.61 -2.07 -40.87
N GLU A 247 4.68 -1.13 -40.79
CA GLU A 247 4.83 0.12 -40.04
C GLU A 247 4.83 -0.14 -38.54
N GLY A 248 3.96 -1.04 -38.07
CA GLY A 248 3.89 -1.48 -36.69
C GLY A 248 5.15 -2.21 -36.23
N PHE A 249 5.76 -3.04 -37.07
CA PHE A 249 6.92 -3.86 -36.70
C PHE A 249 8.09 -3.03 -36.15
N LEU A 250 8.43 -1.90 -36.79
CA LEU A 250 9.51 -1.03 -36.29
C LEU A 250 9.14 -0.35 -34.98
N ILE A 251 7.88 0.03 -34.81
CA ILE A 251 7.37 0.62 -33.57
C ILE A 251 7.38 -0.44 -32.46
N TRP A 252 6.99 -1.68 -32.75
CA TRP A 252 7.04 -2.80 -31.80
C TRP A 252 8.46 -3.15 -31.42
N LEU A 253 9.40 -3.14 -32.37
CA LEU A 253 10.80 -3.42 -32.08
C LEU A 253 11.41 -2.33 -31.21
N GLY A 254 11.10 -1.05 -31.47
CA GLY A 254 11.51 0.06 -30.61
C GLY A 254 10.88 0.01 -29.22
N ALA A 255 9.57 -0.26 -29.14
CA ALA A 255 8.84 -0.41 -27.88
C ALA A 255 9.35 -1.62 -27.08
N SER A 256 9.62 -2.74 -27.75
CA SER A 256 10.20 -3.94 -27.15
C SER A 256 11.62 -3.68 -26.69
N ALA A 257 12.44 -2.96 -27.46
CA ALA A 257 13.81 -2.60 -27.07
C ALA A 257 13.83 -1.72 -25.81
N LEU A 258 12.88 -0.78 -25.67
CA LEU A 258 12.68 -0.02 -24.43
C LEU A 258 12.34 -0.95 -23.26
N CYS A 259 11.42 -1.89 -23.45
CA CYS A 259 11.11 -2.90 -22.43
C CYS A 259 12.34 -3.77 -22.10
N TRP A 260 13.13 -4.17 -23.10
CA TRP A 260 14.37 -4.95 -22.93
C TRP A 260 15.43 -4.18 -22.15
N GLY A 261 15.60 -2.89 -22.43
CA GLY A 261 16.51 -2.02 -21.67
C GLY A 261 16.10 -1.90 -20.21
N ALA A 262 14.82 -1.62 -19.96
CA ALA A 262 14.25 -1.58 -18.61
C ALA A 262 14.38 -2.93 -17.88
N LEU A 263 14.19 -4.05 -18.58
CA LEU A 263 14.26 -5.39 -17.99
C LEU A 263 15.71 -5.84 -17.75
N ALA A 264 16.64 -5.57 -18.67
CA ALA A 264 18.07 -5.82 -18.46
C ALA A 264 18.58 -5.06 -17.24
N TRP A 265 18.10 -3.83 -17.07
CA TRP A 265 18.30 -3.04 -15.86
C TRP A 265 17.73 -3.74 -14.62
N MET A 266 16.49 -4.24 -14.65
CA MET A 266 15.90 -4.99 -13.52
C MET A 266 16.77 -6.20 -13.12
N PHE A 267 17.22 -7.01 -14.08
CA PHE A 267 18.01 -8.22 -13.81
C PHE A 267 19.35 -7.95 -13.11
N GLN A 268 19.91 -6.75 -13.24
CA GLN A 268 21.15 -6.40 -12.55
C GLN A 268 20.97 -6.05 -11.06
N PHE A 269 19.75 -5.82 -10.56
CA PHE A 269 19.54 -5.26 -9.21
C PHE A 269 18.53 -6.02 -8.34
N ASN A 270 18.88 -6.19 -7.05
CA ASN A 270 18.27 -7.13 -6.11
C ASN A 270 17.07 -6.58 -5.30
N SER A 271 16.65 -5.33 -5.52
CA SER A 271 15.49 -4.76 -4.82
C SER A 271 14.19 -5.05 -5.57
N ALA A 272 13.46 -6.08 -5.12
CA ALA A 272 12.27 -6.60 -5.81
C ALA A 272 11.18 -5.54 -6.05
N SER A 273 10.91 -4.66 -5.09
CA SER A 273 9.75 -3.75 -5.14
C SER A 273 9.87 -2.57 -6.12
N TYR A 274 11.07 -2.03 -6.33
CA TYR A 274 11.27 -0.87 -7.21
C TYR A 274 11.37 -1.26 -8.69
N ALA A 275 11.99 -2.42 -8.94
CA ALA A 275 12.12 -3.00 -10.27
C ALA A 275 10.73 -3.15 -10.92
N ASP A 276 9.77 -3.70 -10.18
CA ASP A 276 8.43 -3.99 -10.70
C ASP A 276 7.67 -2.72 -11.12
N GLY A 277 7.81 -1.63 -10.35
CA GLY A 277 7.17 -0.34 -10.65
C GLY A 277 7.70 0.32 -11.92
N MET A 278 9.02 0.28 -12.14
CA MET A 278 9.62 0.83 -13.36
C MET A 278 9.30 -0.01 -14.59
N ALA A 279 9.32 -1.34 -14.49
CA ALA A 279 8.91 -2.24 -15.57
C ALA A 279 7.49 -1.92 -16.05
N ALA A 280 6.57 -1.75 -15.10
CA ALA A 280 5.20 -1.39 -15.37
C ALA A 280 5.10 -0.02 -16.06
N ALA A 281 5.84 0.98 -15.59
CA ALA A 281 5.85 2.33 -16.19
C ALA A 281 6.38 2.33 -17.63
N PHE A 282 7.50 1.66 -17.92
CA PHE A 282 8.03 1.54 -19.28
C PHE A 282 7.12 0.73 -20.19
N GLY A 283 6.57 -0.34 -19.64
CA GLY A 283 5.58 -1.16 -20.30
C GLY A 283 4.33 -0.39 -20.74
N VAL A 284 3.80 0.45 -19.84
CA VAL A 284 2.70 1.39 -20.12
C VAL A 284 3.09 2.39 -21.20
N GLY A 285 4.29 2.98 -21.12
CA GLY A 285 4.79 3.91 -22.14
C GLY A 285 4.88 3.27 -23.53
N ALA A 286 5.41 2.05 -23.59
CA ALA A 286 5.46 1.24 -24.80
C ALA A 286 4.06 0.95 -25.37
N ALA A 287 3.10 0.58 -24.51
CA ALA A 287 1.71 0.33 -24.90
C ALA A 287 1.02 1.61 -25.41
N LEU A 288 1.24 2.77 -24.78
CA LEU A 288 0.73 4.07 -25.25
C LEU A 288 1.27 4.41 -26.64
N VAL A 289 2.60 4.32 -26.84
CA VAL A 289 3.25 4.58 -28.14
C VAL A 289 2.71 3.63 -29.20
N ALA A 290 2.57 2.35 -28.87
CA ALA A 290 1.98 1.37 -29.78
C ALA A 290 0.53 1.71 -30.14
N GLY A 291 -0.29 2.08 -29.16
CA GLY A 291 -1.67 2.51 -29.38
C GLY A 291 -1.77 3.72 -30.31
N VAL A 292 -0.98 4.77 -30.05
CA VAL A 292 -0.93 5.96 -30.92
C VAL A 292 -0.48 5.60 -32.34
N GLY A 293 0.42 4.63 -32.47
CA GLY A 293 0.90 4.12 -33.75
C GLY A 293 -0.17 3.46 -34.61
N VAL A 294 -1.24 2.91 -34.02
CA VAL A 294 -2.28 2.14 -34.73
C VAL A 294 -2.90 2.92 -35.88
N PHE A 295 -3.32 4.16 -35.63
CA PHE A 295 -3.95 5.05 -36.62
C PHE A 295 -3.20 6.37 -36.80
N GLY A 296 -2.15 6.60 -36.02
CA GLY A 296 -1.42 7.87 -36.03
C GLY A 296 -0.63 8.10 -37.32
N GLY A 297 -0.28 7.05 -38.07
CA GLY A 297 0.34 7.20 -39.39
C GLY A 297 -0.64 7.67 -40.45
N GLU A 298 -1.80 7.02 -40.52
CA GLU A 298 -2.85 7.39 -41.46
C GLU A 298 -3.35 8.81 -41.19
N THR A 299 -3.63 9.12 -39.92
CA THR A 299 -4.17 10.42 -39.51
C THR A 299 -3.19 11.57 -39.77
N ALA A 300 -1.88 11.34 -39.59
CA ALA A 300 -0.85 12.35 -39.84
C ALA A 300 -0.68 12.66 -41.33
N VAL A 301 -0.75 11.64 -42.19
CA VAL A 301 -0.58 11.77 -43.64
C VAL A 301 -1.90 12.14 -44.35
N GLY A 302 -3.04 11.96 -43.69
CA GLY A 302 -4.36 12.18 -44.29
C GLY A 302 -4.80 11.05 -45.22
N SER A 303 -4.18 9.87 -45.11
CA SER A 303 -4.44 8.73 -46.01
C SER A 303 -5.83 8.13 -45.82
N GLN A 304 -6.53 8.42 -44.72
CA GLN A 304 -7.91 8.01 -44.50
C GLN A 304 -8.86 8.51 -45.61
N ARG A 305 -8.61 9.68 -46.18
CA ARG A 305 -9.39 10.22 -47.31
C ARG A 305 -9.23 9.36 -48.56
N PHE A 306 -8.02 8.88 -48.81
CA PHE A 306 -7.75 7.95 -49.90
C PHE A 306 -8.50 6.62 -49.69
N LEU A 307 -8.54 6.10 -48.47
CA LEU A 307 -9.30 4.89 -48.15
C LEU A 307 -10.82 5.07 -48.34
N LEU A 308 -11.33 6.25 -47.99
CA LEU A 308 -12.72 6.63 -48.23
C LEU A 308 -13.03 6.67 -49.74
N HIS A 309 -12.16 7.26 -50.56
CA HIS A 309 -12.31 7.28 -52.02
C HIS A 309 -12.29 5.88 -52.66
N MET A 310 -11.60 4.93 -52.03
CA MET A 310 -11.56 3.52 -52.45
C MET A 310 -12.80 2.73 -51.99
N GLY A 311 -13.81 3.38 -51.40
CA GLY A 311 -15.06 2.75 -50.97
C GLY A 311 -14.91 1.80 -49.78
N VAL A 312 -13.83 1.92 -49.01
CA VAL A 312 -13.58 1.04 -47.87
C VAL A 312 -14.38 1.53 -46.66
N SER A 313 -15.25 0.68 -46.11
CA SER A 313 -16.03 1.03 -44.92
C SER A 313 -15.16 1.10 -43.64
N PRO A 314 -15.54 1.94 -42.65
CA PRO A 314 -14.73 2.19 -41.46
C PRO A 314 -14.54 0.95 -40.57
N GLY A 315 -15.57 0.10 -40.45
CA GLY A 315 -15.53 -1.10 -39.61
C GLY A 315 -14.44 -2.11 -40.01
N PRO A 316 -14.36 -2.52 -41.29
CA PRO A 316 -13.30 -3.39 -41.79
C PRO A 316 -11.88 -2.80 -41.69
N ILE A 317 -11.69 -1.49 -41.91
CA ILE A 317 -10.38 -0.83 -41.72
C ILE A 317 -9.98 -0.97 -40.26
N TRP A 318 -10.83 -0.49 -39.36
CA TRP A 318 -10.56 -0.49 -37.93
C TRP A 318 -10.22 -1.89 -37.41
N SER A 319 -11.03 -2.89 -37.77
CA SER A 319 -10.84 -4.26 -37.26
C SER A 319 -9.56 -4.92 -37.76
N ARG A 320 -9.13 -4.65 -38.99
CA ARG A 320 -7.90 -5.24 -39.55
C ARG A 320 -6.66 -4.56 -39.01
N THR A 321 -6.68 -3.23 -38.90
CA THR A 321 -5.59 -2.49 -38.27
C THR A 321 -5.43 -2.93 -36.81
N MET A 322 -6.52 -3.02 -36.03
CA MET A 322 -6.44 -3.50 -34.65
C MET A 322 -5.93 -4.94 -34.54
N ARG A 323 -6.32 -5.86 -35.44
CA ARG A 323 -5.77 -7.23 -35.43
C ARG A 323 -4.27 -7.26 -35.67
N ALA A 324 -3.77 -6.48 -36.63
CA ALA A 324 -2.34 -6.41 -36.91
C ALA A 324 -1.56 -5.97 -35.66
N TRP A 325 -2.06 -4.95 -34.95
CA TRP A 325 -1.46 -4.43 -33.73
C TRP A 325 -1.64 -5.30 -32.49
N ALA A 326 -2.77 -6.00 -32.37
CA ALA A 326 -3.02 -6.95 -31.28
C ALA A 326 -2.02 -8.10 -31.28
N ILE A 327 -1.55 -8.56 -32.45
CA ILE A 327 -0.51 -9.59 -32.55
C ILE A 327 0.80 -9.07 -31.93
N GLY A 328 1.23 -7.87 -32.30
CA GLY A 328 2.43 -7.25 -31.76
C GLY A 328 2.38 -7.10 -30.23
N LEU A 329 1.26 -6.60 -29.70
CA LEU A 329 1.04 -6.51 -28.26
C LEU A 329 1.04 -7.86 -27.55
N THR A 330 0.44 -8.88 -28.15
CA THR A 330 0.39 -10.23 -27.56
C THR A 330 1.80 -10.79 -27.44
N VAL A 331 2.65 -10.57 -28.45
CA VAL A 331 4.07 -10.95 -28.41
C VAL A 331 4.82 -10.18 -27.33
N THR A 332 4.65 -8.85 -27.24
CA THR A 332 5.28 -8.05 -26.18
C THR A 332 4.83 -8.46 -24.79
N ALA A 333 3.53 -8.70 -24.58
CA ALA A 333 2.98 -9.15 -23.31
C ALA A 333 3.51 -10.55 -22.93
N PHE A 334 3.61 -11.46 -23.90
CA PHE A 334 4.18 -12.79 -23.69
C PHE A 334 5.66 -12.71 -23.28
N ILE A 335 6.44 -11.82 -23.90
CA ILE A 335 7.84 -11.58 -23.52
C ILE A 335 7.93 -11.04 -22.10
N ILE A 336 7.14 -10.01 -21.75
CA ILE A 336 7.13 -9.44 -20.39
C ILE A 336 6.75 -10.52 -19.37
N LEU A 337 5.72 -11.32 -19.66
CA LEU A 337 5.28 -12.41 -18.79
C LEU A 337 6.40 -13.45 -18.63
N ALA A 338 6.99 -13.93 -19.72
CA ALA A 338 8.10 -14.89 -19.69
C ALA A 338 9.29 -14.36 -18.87
N MET A 339 9.58 -13.06 -18.94
CA MET A 339 10.70 -12.45 -18.23
C MET A 339 10.42 -12.22 -16.74
N LEU A 340 9.23 -11.73 -16.38
CA LEU A 340 8.80 -11.66 -14.97
C LEU A 340 8.85 -13.05 -14.33
N SER A 341 8.43 -14.05 -15.10
CA SER A 341 8.48 -15.45 -14.70
C SER A 341 9.93 -15.95 -14.51
N ALA A 342 10.89 -15.51 -15.32
CA ALA A 342 12.31 -15.87 -15.16
C ALA A 342 12.98 -15.16 -13.97
N ARG A 343 12.57 -13.92 -13.64
CA ARG A 343 13.11 -13.14 -12.52
C ARG A 343 12.65 -13.66 -11.17
N TRP A 344 11.44 -14.21 -11.10
CA TRP A 344 10.88 -14.77 -9.87
C TRP A 344 10.82 -16.31 -9.99
N PRO A 345 11.96 -17.03 -10.01
CA PRO A 345 11.93 -18.49 -10.02
C PRO A 345 11.26 -19.03 -8.75
N GLY A 346 11.30 -18.27 -7.65
CA GLY A 346 10.53 -18.51 -6.43
C GLY A 346 9.01 -18.47 -6.63
N TRP A 347 8.48 -17.72 -7.61
CA TRP A 347 7.04 -17.68 -7.92
C TRP A 347 6.58 -18.94 -8.65
N TRP A 348 7.47 -19.57 -9.43
CA TRP A 348 7.28 -20.92 -9.96
C TRP A 348 7.51 -22.01 -8.90
N ASN A 349 8.54 -21.83 -8.06
CA ASN A 349 8.90 -22.78 -7.00
C ASN A 349 8.01 -22.66 -5.76
N GLN A 350 7.18 -21.62 -5.64
CA GLN A 350 6.07 -21.63 -4.70
C GLN A 350 5.15 -22.77 -5.12
N PRO A 351 4.84 -23.73 -4.22
CA PRO A 351 4.23 -25.02 -4.57
C PRO A 351 2.87 -24.93 -5.29
N ASN A 352 2.30 -23.74 -5.46
CA ASN A 352 0.99 -23.50 -6.07
C ASN A 352 0.98 -23.40 -7.61
N LEU A 353 2.08 -23.03 -8.28
CA LEU A 353 2.11 -22.81 -9.74
C LEU A 353 2.76 -23.95 -10.52
N VAL A 354 3.80 -24.61 -9.99
CA VAL A 354 4.34 -25.86 -10.56
C VAL A 354 3.51 -27.07 -10.14
N GLY A 355 2.94 -27.08 -8.93
CA GLY A 355 1.93 -28.06 -8.51
C GLY A 355 0.63 -28.02 -9.34
N PHE A 356 0.39 -26.93 -10.09
CA PHE A 356 -0.69 -26.85 -11.07
C PHE A 356 -0.45 -27.79 -12.28
N PHE A 357 0.82 -28.05 -12.63
CA PHE A 357 1.19 -28.95 -13.73
C PHE A 357 1.64 -30.33 -13.25
N THR A 358 2.15 -30.44 -12.02
CA THR A 358 2.51 -31.72 -11.39
C THR A 358 1.39 -32.19 -10.47
N ARG A 359 0.77 -33.31 -10.85
CA ARG A 359 -0.49 -33.96 -10.40
C ARG A 359 -0.70 -34.21 -8.88
N GLN A 360 0.06 -33.62 -7.97
CA GLN A 360 0.23 -34.13 -6.61
C GLN A 360 -0.18 -33.19 -5.46
N TYR A 361 -0.79 -32.03 -5.74
CA TYR A 361 -1.40 -31.20 -4.70
C TYR A 361 -2.87 -30.92 -4.99
N ASP A 362 -3.69 -30.97 -3.94
CA ASP A 362 -5.11 -30.65 -3.98
C ASP A 362 -5.33 -29.32 -4.68
N PHE A 363 -6.21 -29.34 -5.67
CA PHE A 363 -6.61 -28.21 -6.49
C PHE A 363 -7.25 -27.14 -5.60
N SER A 364 -6.46 -26.28 -4.96
CA SER A 364 -7.01 -25.17 -4.20
C SER A 364 -7.46 -24.09 -5.19
N PRO A 365 -8.77 -23.76 -5.28
CA PRO A 365 -9.27 -22.73 -6.19
C PRO A 365 -8.59 -21.36 -5.94
N LEU A 366 -8.06 -21.14 -4.74
CA LEU A 366 -7.33 -19.95 -4.31
C LEU A 366 -6.04 -19.71 -5.11
N GLY A 367 -5.24 -20.74 -5.41
CA GLY A 367 -3.99 -20.60 -6.18
C GLY A 367 -4.24 -20.15 -7.62
N PHE A 368 -5.26 -20.74 -8.27
CA PHE A 368 -5.68 -20.36 -9.62
C PHE A 368 -6.20 -18.92 -9.69
N VAL A 369 -7.02 -18.52 -8.71
CA VAL A 369 -7.54 -17.16 -8.61
C VAL A 369 -6.41 -16.14 -8.41
N ALA A 370 -5.38 -16.47 -7.61
CA ALA A 370 -4.22 -15.59 -7.39
C ALA A 370 -3.37 -15.40 -8.66
N ALA A 371 -3.08 -16.47 -9.40
CA ALA A 371 -2.33 -16.38 -10.66
C ALA A 371 -3.09 -15.54 -11.71
N ILE A 372 -4.40 -15.77 -11.84
CA ILE A 372 -5.27 -14.99 -12.71
C ILE A 372 -5.32 -13.52 -12.29
N ALA A 373 -5.44 -13.25 -10.99
CA ALA A 373 -5.38 -11.92 -10.42
C ALA A 373 -4.10 -11.18 -10.80
N SER A 374 -2.93 -11.82 -10.67
CA SER A 374 -1.65 -11.22 -11.07
C SER A 374 -1.56 -10.94 -12.57
N VAL A 375 -2.06 -11.85 -13.42
CA VAL A 375 -2.10 -11.64 -14.87
C VAL A 375 -3.00 -10.44 -15.22
N PHE A 376 -4.19 -10.33 -14.62
CA PHE A 376 -5.08 -9.19 -14.87
C PHE A 376 -4.52 -7.87 -14.32
N GLY A 377 -3.94 -7.91 -13.11
CA GLY A 377 -3.31 -6.74 -12.50
C GLY A 377 -2.16 -6.19 -13.34
N LEU A 378 -1.38 -7.08 -13.96
CA LEU A 378 -0.33 -6.70 -14.89
C LEU A 378 -0.87 -6.31 -16.27
N ALA A 379 -1.77 -7.07 -16.88
CA ALA A 379 -2.19 -6.86 -18.27
C ALA A 379 -3.11 -5.65 -18.47
N ALA A 380 -3.99 -5.36 -17.50
CA ALA A 380 -4.95 -4.27 -17.62
C ALA A 380 -4.32 -2.86 -17.81
N PRO A 381 -3.23 -2.47 -17.10
CA PRO A 381 -2.58 -1.18 -17.35
C PRO A 381 -2.08 -1.01 -18.77
N PHE A 382 -1.50 -2.07 -19.36
CA PHE A 382 -1.04 -2.05 -20.75
C PHE A 382 -2.21 -2.01 -21.72
N ALA A 383 -3.26 -2.79 -21.47
CA ALA A 383 -4.46 -2.79 -22.31
C ALA A 383 -5.11 -1.40 -22.29
N ASN A 384 -5.22 -0.76 -21.12
CA ASN A 384 -5.76 0.59 -20.97
C ASN A 384 -4.89 1.62 -21.69
N ALA A 385 -3.58 1.60 -21.45
CA ALA A 385 -2.59 2.42 -22.15
C ALA A 385 -2.72 2.32 -23.68
N PHE A 386 -2.79 1.09 -24.21
CA PHE A 386 -2.96 0.86 -25.63
C PHE A 386 -4.29 1.36 -26.18
N ALA A 387 -5.40 1.10 -25.48
CA ALA A 387 -6.73 1.53 -25.90
C ALA A 387 -6.82 3.07 -25.95
N VAL A 388 -6.34 3.73 -24.90
CA VAL A 388 -6.26 5.20 -24.81
C VAL A 388 -5.37 5.76 -25.91
N GLY A 389 -4.20 5.16 -26.14
CA GLY A 389 -3.31 5.53 -27.24
C GLY A 389 -3.98 5.39 -28.61
N THR A 390 -4.73 4.31 -28.83
CA THR A 390 -5.45 4.05 -30.09
C THR A 390 -6.49 5.14 -30.36
N LEU A 391 -7.33 5.45 -29.37
CA LEU A 391 -8.33 6.50 -29.53
C LEU A 391 -7.66 7.86 -29.80
N ALA A 392 -6.60 8.20 -29.04
CA ALA A 392 -5.87 9.44 -29.25
C ALA A 392 -5.23 9.52 -30.65
N GLY A 393 -4.67 8.42 -31.16
CA GLY A 393 -4.09 8.32 -32.50
C GLY A 393 -5.10 8.53 -33.63
N MET A 394 -6.38 8.22 -33.39
CA MET A 394 -7.47 8.54 -34.32
C MET A 394 -7.93 10.00 -34.20
N VAL A 395 -7.99 10.53 -32.99
CA VAL A 395 -8.58 11.86 -32.73
C VAL A 395 -7.63 13.00 -33.14
N PHE A 396 -6.34 12.84 -32.91
CA PHE A 396 -5.36 13.92 -33.11
C PHE A 396 -4.46 13.64 -34.32
N ARG A 397 -4.43 14.60 -35.25
CA ARG A 397 -3.62 14.50 -36.48
C ARG A 397 -2.12 14.44 -36.22
N ARG A 398 -1.64 15.07 -35.15
CA ARG A 398 -0.22 15.09 -34.80
C ARG A 398 0.06 14.00 -33.78
N ARG A 399 1.01 13.12 -34.09
CA ARG A 399 1.35 11.97 -33.22
C ARG A 399 1.82 12.39 -31.83
N ILE A 400 2.57 13.48 -31.71
CA ILE A 400 2.98 14.04 -30.40
C ILE A 400 1.76 14.43 -29.58
N THR A 401 0.83 15.18 -30.19
CA THR A 401 -0.38 15.61 -29.50
C THR A 401 -1.23 14.41 -29.10
N ALA A 402 -1.37 13.42 -29.97
CA ALA A 402 -2.03 12.16 -29.66
C ALA A 402 -1.38 11.46 -28.46
N GLY A 403 -0.06 11.30 -28.47
CA GLY A 403 0.67 10.65 -27.37
C GLY A 403 0.60 11.39 -26.06
N MET A 404 0.70 12.71 -26.08
CA MET A 404 0.55 13.54 -24.88
C MET A 404 -0.87 13.44 -24.30
N ILE A 405 -1.91 13.55 -25.14
CA ILE A 405 -3.29 13.37 -24.69
C ILE A 405 -3.48 11.95 -24.14
N ALA A 406 -2.88 10.94 -24.78
CA ALA A 406 -2.97 9.56 -24.31
C ALA A 406 -2.33 9.38 -22.93
N VAL A 407 -1.15 9.96 -22.69
CA VAL A 407 -0.49 9.99 -21.37
C VAL A 407 -1.38 10.69 -20.34
N ILE A 408 -1.93 11.87 -20.67
CA ILE A 408 -2.84 12.62 -19.80
C ILE A 408 -4.04 11.76 -19.38
N VAL A 409 -4.75 11.18 -20.36
CA VAL A 409 -5.95 10.39 -20.11
C VAL A 409 -5.62 9.12 -19.32
N TRP A 410 -4.46 8.49 -19.59
CA TRP A 410 -4.01 7.34 -18.83
C TRP A 410 -3.67 7.72 -17.38
N ILE A 411 -2.91 8.79 -17.14
CA ILE A 411 -2.59 9.28 -15.79
C ILE A 411 -3.86 9.68 -15.02
N ALA A 412 -4.87 10.21 -15.71
CA ALA A 412 -6.14 10.57 -15.07
C ALA A 412 -6.99 9.35 -14.66
N THR A 413 -6.90 8.23 -15.41
CA THR A 413 -7.78 7.07 -15.22
C THR A 413 -7.13 5.91 -14.48
N ALA A 414 -5.84 5.65 -14.73
CA ALA A 414 -5.12 4.51 -14.21
C ALA A 414 -4.99 4.52 -12.67
N PRO A 415 -4.52 5.60 -12.00
CA PRO A 415 -4.37 5.60 -10.55
C PRO A 415 -5.68 5.34 -9.80
N LEU A 416 -6.81 5.84 -10.29
CA LEU A 416 -8.13 5.56 -9.71
C LEU A 416 -8.50 4.08 -9.84
N GLN A 417 -8.30 3.49 -11.02
CA GLN A 417 -8.62 2.09 -11.27
C GLN A 417 -7.71 1.14 -10.49
N PHE A 418 -6.40 1.40 -10.53
CA PHE A 418 -5.42 0.61 -9.77
C PHE A 418 -5.55 0.81 -8.28
N GLY A 419 -5.83 2.03 -7.82
CA GLY A 419 -6.13 2.31 -6.41
C GLY A 419 -7.30 1.45 -5.94
N LEU A 420 -8.43 1.48 -6.65
CA LEU A 420 -9.60 0.66 -6.35
C LEU A 420 -9.27 -0.84 -6.33
N ALA A 421 -8.45 -1.33 -7.27
CA ALA A 421 -8.08 -2.74 -7.33
C ALA A 421 -7.09 -3.17 -6.24
N ILE A 422 -6.06 -2.35 -5.96
CA ILE A 422 -5.06 -2.59 -4.92
C ILE A 422 -5.72 -2.61 -3.55
N MET A 423 -6.69 -1.72 -3.32
CA MET A 423 -7.49 -1.74 -2.09
C MET A 423 -8.51 -2.88 -2.05
N GLY A 424 -8.66 -3.68 -3.11
CA GLY A 424 -9.64 -4.77 -3.16
C GLY A 424 -11.09 -4.31 -3.31
N MET A 425 -11.32 -3.02 -3.61
CA MET A 425 -12.65 -2.44 -3.81
C MET A 425 -13.23 -2.79 -5.19
N MET A 426 -12.37 -3.16 -6.14
CA MET A 426 -12.75 -3.62 -7.47
C MET A 426 -12.04 -4.93 -7.80
N PRO A 427 -12.74 -5.96 -8.31
CA PRO A 427 -12.08 -7.18 -8.71
C PRO A 427 -11.13 -6.91 -9.89
N LEU A 428 -9.97 -7.58 -9.91
CA LEU A 428 -8.90 -7.29 -10.88
C LEU A 428 -9.34 -7.44 -12.34
N TRP A 429 -10.26 -8.36 -12.64
CA TRP A 429 -10.79 -8.53 -13.99
C TRP A 429 -11.61 -7.31 -14.47
N ALA A 430 -12.23 -6.55 -13.56
CA ALA A 430 -13.02 -5.37 -13.91
C ALA A 430 -12.13 -4.20 -14.39
N LEU A 431 -10.81 -4.26 -14.15
CA LEU A 431 -9.85 -3.33 -14.76
C LEU A 431 -9.88 -3.41 -16.30
N LEU A 432 -10.37 -4.50 -16.89
CA LEU A 432 -10.52 -4.64 -18.33
C LEU A 432 -11.73 -3.90 -18.92
N PHE A 433 -12.70 -3.46 -18.10
CA PHE A 433 -13.84 -2.72 -18.62
C PHE A 433 -13.43 -1.40 -19.27
N THR A 434 -12.44 -0.71 -18.72
CA THR A 434 -11.92 0.54 -19.28
C THR A 434 -11.33 0.35 -20.68
N PRO A 435 -10.32 -0.52 -20.91
CA PRO A 435 -9.81 -0.74 -22.25
C PRO A 435 -10.88 -1.26 -23.22
N ILE A 436 -11.76 -2.16 -22.79
CA ILE A 436 -12.86 -2.64 -23.64
C ILE A 436 -13.77 -1.49 -24.08
N THR A 437 -14.12 -0.60 -23.15
CA THR A 437 -14.95 0.57 -23.42
C THR A 437 -14.25 1.55 -24.35
N VAL A 438 -12.98 1.88 -24.10
CA VAL A 438 -12.21 2.80 -24.94
C VAL A 438 -12.00 2.22 -26.35
N VAL A 439 -11.78 0.91 -26.48
CA VAL A 439 -11.75 0.21 -27.78
C VAL A 439 -13.12 0.29 -28.46
N GLY A 440 -14.21 0.09 -27.73
CA GLY A 440 -15.58 0.26 -28.24
C GLY A 440 -15.85 1.68 -28.75
N ILE A 441 -15.42 2.70 -28.00
CA ILE A 441 -15.49 4.12 -28.41
C ILE A 441 -14.65 4.35 -29.66
N SER A 442 -13.43 3.81 -29.73
CA SER A 442 -12.58 3.95 -30.92
C SER A 442 -13.23 3.34 -32.17
N ARG A 443 -13.97 2.23 -32.00
CA ARG A 443 -14.75 1.60 -33.06
C ARG A 443 -15.93 2.46 -33.49
N ALA A 444 -16.68 3.02 -32.54
CA ALA A 444 -17.79 3.94 -32.83
C ALA A 444 -17.30 5.23 -33.51
N TRP A 445 -16.10 5.70 -33.13
CA TRP A 445 -15.44 6.87 -33.69
C TRP A 445 -14.86 6.66 -35.10
N ALA A 446 -14.69 5.40 -35.54
CA ALA A 446 -14.04 5.08 -36.82
C ALA A 446 -14.72 5.71 -38.05
N GLY A 447 -16.05 5.90 -38.03
CA GLY A 447 -16.76 6.60 -39.11
C GLY A 447 -16.42 8.07 -39.18
N ASP A 448 -16.47 8.78 -38.04
CA ASP A 448 -16.14 10.20 -37.97
C ASP A 448 -14.67 10.49 -38.26
N TRP A 449 -13.79 9.57 -37.87
CA TRP A 449 -12.37 9.59 -38.23
C TRP A 449 -12.16 9.44 -39.73
N LEU A 450 -12.81 8.45 -40.37
CA LEU A 450 -12.66 8.17 -41.80
C LEU A 450 -13.20 9.33 -42.65
N ASP A 451 -14.35 9.89 -42.26
CA ASP A 451 -15.00 11.00 -42.96
C ASP A 451 -14.29 12.35 -42.76
N ASP A 452 -13.40 12.47 -41.76
CA ASP A 452 -12.68 13.69 -41.38
C ASP A 452 -13.58 14.95 -41.34
N ARG A 453 -14.83 14.79 -40.90
CA ARG A 453 -15.85 15.86 -40.94
C ARG A 453 -15.33 17.08 -40.19
N PRO A 454 -15.32 18.28 -40.79
CA PRO A 454 -14.99 19.49 -40.05
C PRO A 454 -16.16 19.87 -39.12
N GLY A 455 -15.85 20.60 -38.05
CA GLY A 455 -16.85 21.26 -37.19
C GLY A 455 -17.02 20.70 -35.77
N PRO A 456 -17.76 21.41 -34.91
CA PRO A 456 -17.91 21.10 -33.49
C PRO A 456 -18.74 19.84 -33.22
N ALA A 457 -19.66 19.46 -34.12
CA ALA A 457 -20.55 18.31 -33.94
C ALA A 457 -19.80 16.98 -33.78
N ARG A 458 -18.63 16.83 -34.39
CA ARG A 458 -17.77 15.65 -34.20
C ARG A 458 -17.24 15.58 -32.77
N TRP A 459 -16.84 16.71 -32.21
CA TRP A 459 -16.27 16.80 -30.87
C TRP A 459 -17.36 16.59 -29.81
N LEU A 460 -18.57 17.09 -30.05
CA LEU A 460 -19.73 16.80 -29.20
C LEU A 460 -20.08 15.31 -29.18
N ARG A 461 -19.99 14.61 -30.32
CA ARG A 461 -20.21 13.16 -30.38
C ARG A 461 -19.12 12.38 -29.64
N LEU A 462 -17.85 12.72 -29.85
CA LEU A 462 -16.76 12.12 -29.09
C LEU A 462 -16.91 12.36 -27.58
N ALA A 463 -17.25 13.60 -27.19
CA ALA A 463 -17.52 13.96 -25.82
C ALA A 463 -18.69 13.14 -25.25
N GLY A 464 -19.76 12.93 -26.01
CA GLY A 464 -20.87 12.06 -25.63
C GLY A 464 -20.44 10.60 -25.43
N TYR A 465 -19.65 10.05 -26.35
CA TYR A 465 -19.12 8.68 -26.23
C TYR A 465 -18.23 8.49 -25.01
N LEU A 466 -17.46 9.51 -24.61
CA LEU A 466 -16.62 9.47 -23.41
C LEU A 466 -17.43 9.75 -22.14
N ALA A 467 -18.33 10.72 -22.15
CA ALA A 467 -19.09 11.15 -20.98
C ALA A 467 -20.01 10.06 -20.45
N VAL A 468 -20.69 9.31 -21.34
CA VAL A 468 -21.61 8.25 -20.91
C VAL A 468 -20.92 7.21 -20.03
N PRO A 469 -19.87 6.49 -20.46
CA PRO A 469 -19.19 5.52 -19.59
C PRO A 469 -18.45 6.17 -18.41
N SER A 470 -17.89 7.38 -18.59
CA SER A 470 -17.20 8.10 -17.52
C SER A 470 -18.13 8.56 -16.39
N VAL A 471 -19.44 8.69 -16.64
CA VAL A 471 -20.44 9.01 -15.61
C VAL A 471 -21.15 7.74 -15.14
N VAL A 472 -21.62 6.92 -16.07
CA VAL A 472 -22.44 5.74 -15.77
C VAL A 472 -21.67 4.70 -14.98
N PHE A 473 -20.42 4.37 -15.34
CA PHE A 473 -19.68 3.34 -14.60
C PHE A 473 -19.30 3.77 -13.18
N PRO A 474 -18.74 4.97 -12.94
CA PRO A 474 -18.48 5.42 -11.57
C PRO A 474 -19.76 5.59 -10.77
N ALA A 475 -20.85 6.13 -11.36
CA ALA A 475 -22.11 6.27 -10.64
C ALA A 475 -22.73 4.91 -10.29
N ALA A 476 -22.76 3.95 -11.21
CA ALA A 476 -23.24 2.60 -10.96
C ALA A 476 -22.36 1.86 -9.94
N TYR A 477 -21.04 2.06 -10.01
CA TYR A 477 -20.09 1.50 -9.05
C TYR A 477 -20.31 2.10 -7.66
N ILE A 478 -20.31 3.43 -7.53
CA ILE A 478 -20.57 4.13 -6.25
C ILE A 478 -21.94 3.73 -5.72
N ALA A 479 -22.95 3.60 -6.58
CA ALA A 479 -24.29 3.19 -6.17
C ALA A 479 -24.31 1.76 -5.60
N ASN A 480 -23.75 0.81 -6.35
CA ASN A 480 -23.57 -0.56 -5.88
C ASN A 480 -22.72 -0.60 -4.59
N ARG A 481 -21.75 0.31 -4.45
CA ARG A 481 -20.90 0.37 -3.27
C ARG A 481 -21.66 0.92 -2.05
N ALA A 482 -22.36 2.04 -2.20
CA ALA A 482 -23.05 2.72 -1.12
C ALA A 482 -24.33 2.01 -0.67
N TRP A 483 -25.07 1.37 -1.59
CA TRP A 483 -26.37 0.75 -1.32
C TRP A 483 -26.36 -0.78 -1.37
N GLY A 484 -25.26 -1.41 -1.77
CA GLY A 484 -25.15 -2.88 -1.79
C GLY A 484 -25.07 -3.53 -0.41
N VAL A 485 -24.85 -2.74 0.65
CA VAL A 485 -24.88 -3.22 2.05
C VAL A 485 -26.14 -2.67 2.73
N PRO A 486 -27.07 -3.54 3.17
CA PRO A 486 -28.21 -3.14 3.98
C PRO A 486 -27.74 -2.46 5.26
N ASP A 487 -28.37 -1.35 5.67
CA ASP A 487 -28.11 -0.77 6.99
C ASP A 487 -28.89 -1.57 8.03
N PRO A 488 -28.22 -2.27 8.96
CA PRO A 488 -28.91 -2.98 10.03
C PRO A 488 -29.48 -2.02 11.09
N GLY A 489 -29.28 -0.71 10.95
CA GLY A 489 -29.60 0.30 11.95
C GLY A 489 -28.51 0.41 13.02
N PRO A 490 -28.55 1.46 13.87
CA PRO A 490 -27.55 1.66 14.90
C PRO A 490 -27.45 0.44 15.84
N VAL A 491 -26.24 0.18 16.33
CA VAL A 491 -26.02 -0.76 17.42
C VAL A 491 -26.69 -0.14 18.64
N GLN A 492 -27.71 -0.79 19.20
CA GLN A 492 -28.32 -0.34 20.44
C GLN A 492 -27.34 -0.61 21.56
N VAL A 493 -26.47 0.36 21.83
CA VAL A 493 -25.67 0.37 23.04
C VAL A 493 -26.67 0.69 24.14
N THR A 494 -27.03 -0.32 24.94
CA THR A 494 -27.67 -0.06 26.23
C THR A 494 -26.75 0.92 26.91
N ALA A 495 -27.17 2.18 27.06
CA ALA A 495 -26.34 3.23 27.60
C ALA A 495 -25.93 2.78 29.00
N GLN A 496 -24.77 2.14 29.11
CA GLN A 496 -24.16 1.90 30.39
C GLN A 496 -23.93 3.30 30.91
N THR A 497 -24.69 3.66 31.95
CA THR A 497 -24.59 4.93 32.63
C THR A 497 -23.10 5.18 32.79
N PRO A 498 -22.54 6.26 32.19
CA PRO A 498 -21.11 6.51 32.26
C PRO A 498 -20.71 6.36 33.72
N ALA A 499 -19.76 5.46 33.98
CA ALA A 499 -19.35 5.11 35.34
C ALA A 499 -19.30 6.40 36.16
N GLY A 500 -20.13 6.46 37.21
CA GLY A 500 -20.51 7.71 37.87
C GLY A 500 -19.31 8.64 38.01
N SER A 501 -19.49 9.92 37.65
CA SER A 501 -18.42 10.93 37.62
C SER A 501 -17.45 10.71 38.79
N VAL A 502 -16.22 10.28 38.49
CA VAL A 502 -15.21 10.01 39.50
C VAL A 502 -14.96 11.32 40.26
N PRO A 503 -15.06 11.35 41.60
CA PRO A 503 -14.88 12.56 42.37
C PRO A 503 -13.59 13.30 41.98
N PRO A 504 -13.60 14.64 41.84
CA PRO A 504 -12.40 15.40 41.53
C PRO A 504 -11.26 15.05 42.49
N GLY A 505 -10.10 14.67 41.95
CA GLY A 505 -8.93 14.25 42.74
C GLY A 505 -8.79 12.74 42.98
N SER A 506 -9.74 11.92 42.54
CA SER A 506 -9.61 10.45 42.56
C SER A 506 -9.25 9.83 41.20
N ASP A 507 -8.99 10.66 40.18
CA ASP A 507 -8.52 10.20 38.87
C ASP A 507 -7.06 9.71 38.94
N THR A 508 -6.89 8.41 38.77
CA THR A 508 -5.59 7.74 38.78
C THR A 508 -4.79 7.98 37.49
N ALA A 509 -5.39 8.50 36.41
CA ALA A 509 -4.68 8.74 35.15
C ALA A 509 -3.52 9.74 35.32
N ALA A 510 -3.75 10.83 36.05
CA ALA A 510 -2.72 11.81 36.36
C ALA A 510 -1.57 11.20 37.20
N THR A 511 -1.91 10.29 38.11
CA THR A 511 -0.92 9.56 38.93
C THR A 511 -0.06 8.64 38.06
N TYR A 512 -0.68 7.85 37.18
CA TYR A 512 0.06 6.97 36.27
C TYR A 512 0.94 7.74 35.29
N ARG A 513 0.49 8.89 34.80
CA ARG A 513 1.31 9.77 33.95
C ARG A 513 2.57 10.24 34.67
N ARG A 514 2.46 10.70 35.91
CA ARG A 514 3.61 11.12 36.72
C ARG A 514 4.57 9.95 36.97
N LEU A 515 4.03 8.80 37.40
CA LEU A 515 4.81 7.59 37.63
C LEU A 515 5.56 7.15 36.35
N ALA A 516 4.90 7.16 35.20
CA ALA A 516 5.51 6.77 33.94
C ALA A 516 6.63 7.71 33.48
N VAL A 517 6.53 9.01 33.76
CA VAL A 517 7.63 9.98 33.53
C VAL A 517 8.81 9.69 34.46
N GLU A 518 8.55 9.37 35.73
CA GLU A 518 9.58 9.00 36.68
C GLU A 518 10.29 7.68 36.30
N ILE A 519 9.60 6.74 35.65
CA ILE A 519 10.17 5.45 35.21
C ILE A 519 11.06 5.59 33.96
N LEU A 520 10.85 6.61 33.12
CA LEU A 520 11.57 6.76 31.84
C LEU A 520 13.10 6.69 31.95
N PRO A 521 13.76 7.35 32.92
CA PRO A 521 15.21 7.25 33.10
C PRO A 521 15.69 5.84 33.48
N ILE A 522 14.88 5.08 34.24
CA ILE A 522 15.23 3.72 34.73
C ILE A 522 15.29 2.73 33.56
N ARG A 523 14.40 2.88 32.59
CA ARG A 523 14.37 2.00 31.40
C ARG A 523 15.60 2.16 30.51
N GLY A 524 16.43 3.20 30.74
CA GLY A 524 17.43 3.67 29.81
C GLY A 524 16.73 4.26 28.59
N THR A 525 17.02 5.51 28.25
CA THR A 525 16.56 6.09 26.99
C THR A 525 17.28 5.42 25.83
N SER A 526 16.96 4.17 25.49
CA SER A 526 17.15 3.72 24.12
C SER A 526 16.04 4.40 23.33
N PRO A 527 16.35 5.43 22.52
CA PRO A 527 15.34 6.18 21.79
C PRO A 527 14.60 5.20 20.89
N ARG A 528 13.26 5.29 20.88
CA ARG A 528 12.33 4.61 19.97
C ARG A 528 13.04 4.11 18.69
N GLY A 529 13.24 2.80 18.57
CA GLY A 529 13.58 2.18 17.28
C GLY A 529 14.83 1.31 17.26
N ALA A 530 15.69 1.34 18.27
CA ALA A 530 16.68 0.27 18.40
C ALA A 530 15.93 -1.00 18.83
N ARG A 531 15.69 -1.92 17.88
CA ARG A 531 15.64 -3.35 18.19
C ARG A 531 16.99 -3.68 18.83
N THR A 532 17.12 -3.39 20.13
CA THR A 532 18.24 -3.89 20.91
C THR A 532 18.14 -5.39 20.81
N ASN A 533 19.12 -6.01 20.16
CA ASN A 533 19.30 -7.46 20.13
C ASN A 533 18.96 -8.00 21.54
N GLU A 534 17.98 -8.91 21.59
CA GLU A 534 17.30 -9.42 22.79
C GLU A 534 18.21 -10.18 23.79
N GLU A 535 19.53 -9.98 23.76
CA GLU A 535 20.50 -10.87 24.39
C GLU A 535 21.24 -10.30 25.61
N ALA A 536 21.14 -8.99 25.90
CA ALA A 536 21.75 -8.48 27.13
C ALA A 536 20.87 -8.84 28.35
N PRO A 537 21.35 -9.65 29.31
CA PRO A 537 20.59 -9.96 30.52
C PRO A 537 20.26 -8.68 31.28
N PHE A 538 19.02 -8.59 31.78
CA PHE A 538 18.56 -7.44 32.56
C PHE A 538 19.34 -7.34 33.88
N ASP A 539 19.88 -6.16 34.16
CA ASP A 539 20.66 -5.86 35.37
C ASP A 539 19.74 -5.50 36.54
N PHE A 540 19.45 -6.49 37.38
CA PHE A 540 18.57 -6.33 38.55
C PHE A 540 19.20 -5.48 39.65
N ASP A 541 20.52 -5.51 39.79
CA ASP A 541 21.24 -4.77 40.84
C ASP A 541 21.17 -3.27 40.54
N ARG A 542 21.35 -2.90 39.27
CA ARG A 542 21.16 -1.51 38.83
C ARG A 542 19.72 -1.03 39.01
N LEU A 543 18.73 -1.88 38.70
CA LEU A 543 17.33 -1.53 38.90
C LEU A 543 17.04 -1.25 40.38
N GLU A 544 17.56 -2.09 41.28
CA GLU A 544 17.40 -1.90 42.71
C GLU A 544 18.12 -0.64 43.22
N GLU A 545 19.33 -0.36 42.74
CA GLU A 545 20.04 0.87 43.07
C GLU A 545 19.20 2.10 42.66
N ASP A 546 18.63 2.09 41.45
CA ASP A 546 17.77 3.17 40.95
C ASP A 546 16.45 3.29 41.72
N LEU A 547 15.86 2.18 42.16
CA LEU A 547 14.66 2.16 43.01
C LEU A 547 14.95 2.62 44.44
N SER A 548 16.10 2.26 45.02
CA SER A 548 16.51 2.69 46.37
C SER A 548 16.70 4.20 46.46
N LYS A 549 17.23 4.83 45.40
CA LYS A 549 17.32 6.29 45.26
C LYS A 549 15.95 6.97 45.19
N ARG A 550 14.90 6.22 44.93
CA ARG A 550 13.51 6.66 44.75
C ARG A 550 12.59 5.89 45.71
N GLY A 551 13.00 5.80 46.98
CA GLY A 551 12.46 4.84 47.95
C GLY A 551 10.94 4.81 48.15
N ASP A 552 10.18 5.82 47.69
CA ASP A 552 8.71 5.85 47.76
C ASP A 552 8.00 5.46 46.45
N LEU A 553 8.73 5.19 45.36
CA LEU A 553 8.14 5.00 44.03
C LEU A 553 7.26 3.75 43.96
N LEU A 554 7.73 2.62 44.50
CA LEU A 554 6.98 1.37 44.52
C LEU A 554 5.72 1.48 45.39
N ASP A 555 5.85 2.08 46.57
CA ASP A 555 4.71 2.34 47.47
C ASP A 555 3.64 3.21 46.78
N ARG A 556 4.06 4.23 46.04
CA ARG A 556 3.15 5.07 45.23
C ARG A 556 2.48 4.27 44.11
N ILE A 557 3.21 3.36 43.44
CA ILE A 557 2.64 2.47 42.43
C ILE A 557 1.60 1.52 43.07
N HIS A 558 1.94 0.84 44.17
CA HIS A 558 1.03 -0.07 44.86
C HIS A 558 -0.21 0.64 45.41
N LYS A 559 -0.05 1.87 45.92
CA LYS A 559 -1.18 2.70 46.32
C LYS A 559 -2.05 3.05 45.12
N ALA A 560 -1.46 3.42 43.98
CA ALA A 560 -2.19 3.73 42.76
C ALA A 560 -3.00 2.53 42.23
N THR A 561 -2.46 1.31 42.28
CA THR A 561 -3.17 0.10 41.81
C THR A 561 -4.33 -0.32 42.72
N LYS A 562 -4.39 0.21 43.95
CA LYS A 562 -5.50 -0.01 44.90
C LYS A 562 -6.64 1.01 44.75
N LEU A 563 -6.42 2.08 43.97
CA LEU A 563 -7.43 3.12 43.72
C LEU A 563 -8.42 2.69 42.61
N PRO A 564 -9.54 3.42 42.43
CA PRO A 564 -10.45 3.18 41.32
C PRO A 564 -9.77 3.30 39.94
N PRO A 565 -10.34 2.68 38.88
CA PRO A 565 -9.82 2.78 37.53
C PRO A 565 -9.68 4.23 37.06
N PRO A 566 -8.63 4.55 36.27
CA PRO A 566 -8.43 5.89 35.72
C PRO A 566 -9.59 6.26 34.81
N GLN A 567 -9.97 7.54 34.83
CA GLN A 567 -10.83 8.07 33.78
C GLN A 567 -9.93 8.38 32.58
N PHE A 568 -9.88 7.45 31.64
CA PHE A 568 -9.28 7.75 30.35
C PHE A 568 -10.07 8.91 29.76
N ALA A 569 -9.37 9.99 29.41
CA ALA A 569 -9.97 11.03 28.60
C ALA A 569 -10.53 10.32 27.37
N ASN A 570 -11.85 10.36 27.20
CA ASN A 570 -12.52 9.78 26.05
C ASN A 570 -11.92 10.45 24.82
N GLN A 571 -10.87 9.86 24.25
CA GLN A 571 -10.35 10.34 23.01
C GLN A 571 -11.48 10.15 22.02
N PRO A 572 -11.88 11.23 21.31
CA PRO A 572 -13.09 11.20 20.53
C PRO A 572 -13.03 10.17 19.38
N PHE A 573 -11.84 9.64 19.06
CA PHE A 573 -11.60 8.84 17.87
C PHE A 573 -10.74 7.60 18.12
N PHE A 574 -11.09 6.53 17.41
CA PHE A 574 -10.38 5.27 17.36
C PHE A 574 -9.08 5.44 16.56
N ARG A 575 -7.93 5.11 17.18
CA ARG A 575 -6.62 5.10 16.52
C ARG A 575 -6.22 3.65 16.24
N VAL A 576 -6.22 3.27 14.97
CA VAL A 576 -5.91 1.90 14.55
C VAL A 576 -4.42 1.60 14.81
N GLY A 577 -4.13 0.83 15.86
CA GLY A 577 -3.05 -0.15 15.85
C GLY A 577 -1.60 0.28 16.07
N VAL A 578 -1.24 1.53 16.38
CA VAL A 578 0.20 1.84 16.62
C VAL A 578 0.50 2.86 17.71
N VAL A 579 -0.36 3.87 17.91
CA VAL A 579 -0.08 4.86 18.94
C VAL A 579 -0.95 4.53 20.14
N PRO A 580 -0.39 3.94 21.21
CA PRO A 580 -1.15 3.73 22.42
C PRO A 580 -1.78 5.03 22.87
N ASP A 581 -3.02 4.95 23.35
CA ASP A 581 -3.51 6.00 24.25
C ASP A 581 -2.38 6.27 25.26
N PRO A 582 -1.89 7.51 25.39
CA PRO A 582 -0.72 7.80 26.19
C PRO A 582 -0.81 7.18 27.58
N THR A 583 -2.00 7.14 28.18
CA THR A 583 -2.21 6.55 29.50
C THR A 583 -2.10 5.02 29.51
N SER A 584 -2.58 4.30 28.48
CA SER A 584 -2.34 2.85 28.41
C SER A 584 -0.85 2.55 28.25
N GLY A 585 -0.14 3.33 27.43
CA GLY A 585 1.31 3.22 27.27
C GLY A 585 2.09 3.55 28.55
N GLU A 586 1.60 4.49 29.34
CA GLU A 586 2.14 4.85 30.67
C GLU A 586 1.95 3.70 31.67
N MET A 587 0.75 3.12 31.75
CA MET A 587 0.46 1.99 32.63
C MET A 587 1.25 0.74 32.23
N SER A 588 1.42 0.43 30.94
CA SER A 588 2.28 -0.69 30.50
C SER A 588 3.75 -0.51 30.92
N ARG A 589 4.25 0.73 31.08
CA ARG A 589 5.60 0.96 31.64
C ARG A 589 5.67 0.67 33.13
N VAL A 590 4.60 1.01 33.86
CA VAL A 590 4.48 0.68 35.29
C VAL A 590 4.41 -0.84 35.48
N ALA A 591 3.62 -1.54 34.67
CA ALA A 591 3.55 -3.00 34.66
C ALA A 591 4.93 -3.63 34.44
N TRP A 592 5.68 -3.14 33.44
CA TRP A 592 7.03 -3.61 33.16
C TRP A 592 7.96 -3.42 34.37
N LEU A 593 7.91 -2.27 35.06
CA LEU A 593 8.73 -2.03 36.24
C LEU A 593 8.39 -3.02 37.37
N LEU A 594 7.09 -3.22 37.64
CA LEU A 594 6.63 -4.20 38.63
C LEU A 594 7.07 -5.62 38.28
N GLU A 595 7.09 -5.97 36.99
CA GLU A 595 7.59 -7.28 36.54
C GLU A 595 9.07 -7.44 36.85
N GLN A 596 9.90 -6.47 36.48
CA GLN A 596 11.35 -6.55 36.72
C GLN A 596 11.67 -6.56 38.21
N HIS A 597 11.00 -5.73 39.01
CA HIS A 597 11.20 -5.71 40.47
C HIS A 597 10.75 -7.03 41.11
N GLY A 598 9.58 -7.54 40.76
CA GLY A 598 9.08 -8.82 41.25
C GLY A 598 9.99 -10.00 40.91
N ARG A 599 10.59 -10.02 39.71
CA ARG A 599 11.63 -11.01 39.34
C ARG A 599 12.88 -10.90 40.21
N GLY A 600 13.31 -9.68 40.54
CA GLY A 600 14.42 -9.45 41.48
C GLY A 600 14.11 -9.99 42.88
N LEU A 601 12.91 -9.74 43.39
CA LEU A 601 12.44 -10.26 44.68
C LEU A 601 12.36 -11.79 44.70
N LEU A 602 11.88 -12.41 43.62
CA LEU A 602 11.90 -13.87 43.47
C LEU A 602 13.32 -14.45 43.58
N LYS A 603 14.31 -13.85 42.91
CA LYS A 603 15.72 -14.27 43.00
C LYS A 603 16.26 -14.18 44.43
N ARG A 604 15.87 -13.13 45.16
CA ARG A 604 16.20 -12.97 46.60
C ARG A 604 15.35 -13.83 47.53
N SER A 605 14.41 -14.59 46.99
CA SER A 605 13.44 -15.38 47.75
C SER A 605 12.51 -14.58 48.65
N ASP A 606 12.32 -13.28 48.37
CA ASP A 606 11.24 -12.50 48.96
C ASP A 606 9.93 -12.76 48.21
N LEU A 607 9.34 -13.92 48.53
CA LEU A 607 8.09 -14.36 47.91
C LEU A 607 6.90 -13.48 48.32
N ALA A 608 6.95 -12.80 49.48
CA ALA A 608 5.85 -11.95 49.91
C ALA A 608 5.82 -10.64 49.09
N GLY A 609 6.97 -9.96 48.97
CA GLY A 609 7.09 -8.77 48.15
C GLY A 609 6.83 -9.05 46.67
N ALA A 610 7.36 -10.17 46.13
CA ALA A 610 7.10 -10.55 44.75
C ALA A 610 5.60 -10.75 44.46
N TRP A 611 4.86 -11.35 45.40
CA TRP A 611 3.41 -11.49 45.27
C TRP A 611 2.67 -10.16 45.30
N GLU A 612 3.13 -9.18 46.10
CA GLU A 612 2.53 -7.85 46.10
C GLU A 612 2.68 -7.15 44.75
N ASP A 613 3.83 -7.27 44.08
CA ASP A 613 4.04 -6.74 42.72
C ASP A 613 3.19 -7.45 41.68
N ILE A 614 3.10 -8.78 41.74
CA ILE A 614 2.23 -9.58 40.87
C ILE A 614 0.77 -9.14 41.03
N LEU A 615 0.30 -8.99 42.26
CA LEU A 615 -1.06 -8.57 42.56
C LEU A 615 -1.31 -7.12 42.13
N ALA A 616 -0.32 -6.24 42.25
CA ALA A 616 -0.38 -4.89 41.73
C ALA A 616 -0.52 -4.87 40.19
N GLN A 617 0.17 -5.74 39.46
CA GLN A 617 0.00 -5.88 38.01
C GLN A 617 -1.41 -6.38 37.64
N TYR A 618 -1.96 -7.36 38.35
CA TYR A 618 -3.33 -7.81 38.11
C TYR A 618 -4.37 -6.69 38.33
N ARG A 619 -4.21 -5.92 39.42
CA ARG A 619 -5.07 -4.75 39.67
C ARG A 619 -4.92 -3.69 38.58
N LEU A 620 -3.69 -3.41 38.16
CA LEU A 620 -3.39 -2.48 37.07
C LEU A 620 -4.05 -2.93 35.75
N ALA A 621 -4.03 -4.23 35.44
CA ALA A 621 -4.73 -4.79 34.29
C ALA A 621 -6.25 -4.53 34.36
N ARG A 622 -6.88 -4.69 35.53
CA ARG A 622 -8.33 -4.38 35.69
C ARG A 622 -8.62 -2.90 35.58
N GLN A 623 -7.74 -2.05 36.10
CA GLN A 623 -7.85 -0.60 35.96
C GLN A 623 -7.73 -0.15 34.49
N LEU A 624 -6.86 -0.79 33.69
CA LEU A 624 -6.75 -0.53 32.25
C LEU A 624 -8.09 -0.73 31.51
N THR A 625 -8.89 -1.71 31.92
CA THR A 625 -10.21 -1.97 31.31
C THR A 625 -11.36 -1.15 31.88
N GLY A 626 -11.11 -0.26 32.86
CA GLY A 626 -12.07 0.43 33.73
C GLY A 626 -13.41 0.91 33.14
N ALA A 627 -13.67 2.22 33.15
CA ALA A 627 -15.01 2.75 32.84
C ALA A 627 -15.46 2.52 31.38
N THR A 628 -14.53 2.22 30.47
CA THR A 628 -14.82 1.99 29.04
C THR A 628 -13.83 0.96 28.51
N PRO A 629 -14.21 -0.32 28.43
CA PRO A 629 -13.30 -1.40 28.02
C PRO A 629 -13.13 -1.41 26.50
N THR A 630 -12.48 -0.40 25.93
CA THR A 630 -12.18 -0.40 24.49
C THR A 630 -11.32 -1.60 24.11
N SER A 631 -11.37 -2.00 22.84
CA SER A 631 -10.58 -3.14 22.36
C SER A 631 -9.10 -2.98 22.70
N PHE A 632 -8.56 -1.79 22.45
CA PHE A 632 -7.17 -1.46 22.70
C PHE A 632 -6.80 -1.44 24.19
N ALA A 633 -7.68 -0.91 25.04
CA ALA A 633 -7.47 -0.93 26.49
C ALA A 633 -7.49 -2.37 27.02
N ALA A 634 -8.45 -3.18 26.56
CA ALA A 634 -8.54 -4.60 26.85
C ALA A 634 -7.28 -5.35 26.38
N HIS A 635 -6.73 -5.04 25.21
CA HIS A 635 -5.47 -5.64 24.75
C HIS A 635 -4.33 -5.45 25.74
N ASN A 636 -4.07 -4.19 26.10
CA ASN A 636 -2.95 -3.84 26.97
C ASN A 636 -3.16 -4.45 28.35
N ALA A 637 -4.40 -4.46 28.84
CA ALA A 637 -4.75 -5.13 30.09
C ALA A 637 -4.46 -6.64 30.05
N LEU A 638 -4.82 -7.31 28.95
CA LEU A 638 -4.54 -8.74 28.76
C LEU A 638 -3.03 -9.02 28.65
N LEU A 639 -2.25 -8.12 28.04
CA LEU A 639 -0.79 -8.24 28.02
C LEU A 639 -0.19 -8.14 29.43
N VAL A 640 -0.63 -7.16 30.22
CA VAL A 640 -0.18 -6.99 31.63
C VAL A 640 -0.61 -8.19 32.48
N ASP A 641 -1.82 -8.70 32.30
CA ASP A 641 -2.32 -9.86 33.05
C ASP A 641 -1.57 -11.15 32.69
N ARG A 642 -1.17 -11.32 31.42
CA ARG A 642 -0.29 -12.42 31.02
C ARG A 642 1.11 -12.30 31.62
N GLN A 643 1.69 -11.11 31.65
CA GLN A 643 2.98 -10.86 32.31
C GLN A 643 2.89 -11.25 33.79
N ALA A 644 1.84 -10.80 34.49
CA ALA A 644 1.58 -11.16 35.88
C ALA A 644 1.36 -12.67 36.05
N THR A 645 0.65 -13.32 35.12
CA THR A 645 0.41 -14.77 35.13
C THR A 645 1.70 -15.56 35.01
N MET A 646 2.58 -15.18 34.07
CA MET A 646 3.87 -15.83 33.90
C MET A 646 4.74 -15.69 35.15
N LEU A 647 4.81 -14.48 35.72
CA LEU A 647 5.56 -14.23 36.95
C LEU A 647 4.96 -14.98 38.16
N ALA A 648 3.63 -15.12 38.21
CA ALA A 648 2.93 -15.88 39.24
C ALA A 648 3.17 -17.39 39.14
N LEU A 649 3.32 -17.94 37.94
CA LEU A 649 3.71 -19.35 37.75
C LEU A 649 5.14 -19.60 38.26
N ASP A 650 6.08 -18.73 37.91
CA ASP A 650 7.46 -18.77 38.44
C ASP A 650 7.46 -18.65 39.98
N TRP A 651 6.65 -17.74 40.52
CA TRP A 651 6.48 -17.53 41.95
C TRP A 651 5.90 -18.77 42.66
N ALA A 652 4.85 -19.37 42.12
CA ALA A 652 4.21 -20.57 42.68
C ALA A 652 5.14 -21.78 42.64
N ALA A 653 6.04 -21.84 41.66
CA ALA A 653 6.99 -22.93 41.48
C ALA A 653 8.16 -22.92 42.47
N SER A 654 8.36 -21.83 43.24
CA SER A 654 9.47 -21.75 44.21
C SER A 654 9.39 -22.86 45.27
N ASP A 655 10.57 -23.37 45.63
CA ASP A 655 10.81 -24.33 46.71
C ASP A 655 10.50 -23.76 48.11
N LYS A 656 10.61 -22.44 48.29
CA LYS A 656 10.33 -21.72 49.54
C LYS A 656 8.84 -21.37 49.74
N GLN A 657 7.97 -21.93 48.92
CA GLN A 657 6.53 -21.72 49.05
C GLN A 657 5.95 -22.41 50.28
N THR A 658 4.85 -21.85 50.80
CA THR A 658 4.08 -22.45 51.89
C THR A 658 2.63 -22.55 51.49
N SER A 659 1.92 -23.58 51.96
CA SER A 659 0.51 -23.80 51.61
C SER A 659 -0.36 -22.60 52.02
N ASN A 660 -0.11 -21.98 53.18
CA ASN A 660 -0.81 -20.77 53.62
C ASN A 660 -0.61 -19.57 52.69
N ARG A 661 0.60 -19.37 52.14
CA ARG A 661 0.86 -18.27 51.20
C ARG A 661 0.13 -18.49 49.88
N LEU A 662 0.10 -19.74 49.39
CA LEU A 662 -0.63 -20.12 48.19
C LEU A 662 -2.15 -19.98 48.36
N ARG A 663 -2.71 -20.38 49.50
CA ARG A 663 -4.13 -20.16 49.82
C ARG A 663 -4.49 -18.67 49.89
N LYS A 664 -3.64 -17.85 50.50
CA LYS A 664 -3.82 -16.39 50.49
C LYS A 664 -3.80 -15.84 49.07
N ALA A 665 -2.86 -16.28 48.24
CA ALA A 665 -2.78 -15.91 46.83
C ALA A 665 -4.06 -16.31 46.05
N LEU A 666 -4.63 -17.49 46.31
CA LEU A 666 -5.92 -17.89 45.73
C LEU A 666 -7.05 -16.94 46.15
N ALA A 667 -7.12 -16.60 47.44
CA ALA A 667 -8.11 -15.65 47.95
C ALA A 667 -7.94 -14.26 47.31
N ASP A 668 -6.71 -13.76 47.20
CA ASP A 668 -6.39 -12.50 46.53
C ASP A 668 -6.82 -12.52 45.06
N LEU A 669 -6.53 -13.61 44.33
CA LEU A 669 -6.91 -13.77 42.92
C LEU A 669 -8.43 -13.85 42.71
N ARG A 670 -9.17 -14.46 43.65
CA ARG A 670 -10.65 -14.51 43.64
C ARG A 670 -11.28 -13.16 43.95
N ALA A 671 -10.64 -12.35 44.81
CA ALA A 671 -11.11 -11.03 45.18
C ALA A 671 -10.92 -9.98 44.07
N LEU A 672 -10.12 -10.27 43.03
CA LEU A 672 -9.96 -9.38 41.89
C LEU A 672 -11.24 -9.31 41.04
N PRO A 673 -11.62 -8.12 40.55
CA PRO A 673 -12.72 -7.97 39.60
C PRO A 673 -12.56 -8.89 38.37
N PRO A 674 -13.68 -9.36 37.78
CA PRO A 674 -13.62 -10.02 36.48
C PRO A 674 -13.09 -9.06 35.41
N PHE A 675 -12.50 -9.60 34.35
CA PHE A 675 -12.26 -8.81 33.14
C PHE A 675 -13.60 -8.51 32.46
N PRO A 676 -13.68 -7.42 31.68
CA PRO A 676 -14.83 -7.21 30.82
C PRO A 676 -15.01 -8.40 29.87
N THR A 677 -16.26 -8.75 29.65
CA THR A 677 -16.68 -9.70 28.62
C THR A 677 -16.40 -9.11 27.22
N LEU A 678 -16.32 -9.97 26.20
CA LEU A 678 -16.18 -9.49 24.82
C LEU A 678 -17.39 -8.61 24.43
N VAL A 679 -18.59 -8.92 24.92
CA VAL A 679 -19.80 -8.11 24.70
C VAL A 679 -19.65 -6.71 25.25
N GLU A 680 -19.12 -6.54 26.46
CA GLU A 680 -18.87 -5.22 27.05
C GLU A 680 -17.85 -4.43 26.23
N VAL A 681 -16.80 -5.10 25.75
CA VAL A 681 -15.80 -4.46 24.87
C VAL A 681 -16.44 -4.01 23.55
N LEU A 682 -17.20 -4.89 22.88
CA LEU A 682 -17.86 -4.58 21.61
C LEU A 682 -18.89 -3.45 21.77
N ASN A 683 -19.62 -3.41 22.89
CA ASN A 683 -20.57 -2.34 23.20
C ASN A 683 -19.88 -0.99 23.43
N ALA A 684 -18.72 -0.98 24.09
CA ALA A 684 -17.92 0.24 24.27
C ALA A 684 -17.31 0.74 22.95
N GLU A 685 -16.95 -0.21 22.08
CA GLU A 685 -16.22 0.07 20.84
C GLU A 685 -17.12 0.52 19.69
N ALA A 686 -18.30 -0.07 19.54
CA ALA A 686 -19.26 0.29 18.49
C ALA A 686 -19.51 1.81 18.36
N PRO A 687 -19.81 2.57 19.44
CA PRO A 687 -20.02 4.01 19.36
C PRO A 687 -18.73 4.81 19.13
N LEU A 688 -17.55 4.24 19.44
CA LEU A 688 -16.26 4.86 19.08
C LEU A 688 -16.00 4.75 17.58
N VAL A 689 -16.30 3.59 16.98
CA VAL A 689 -16.18 3.39 15.53
C VAL A 689 -17.16 4.30 14.78
N GLU A 690 -18.41 4.43 15.24
CA GLU A 690 -19.38 5.37 14.65
C GLU A 690 -18.85 6.81 14.65
N ARG A 691 -18.40 7.32 15.81
CA ARG A 691 -17.80 8.66 15.93
C ARG A 691 -16.55 8.84 15.08
N THR A 692 -15.76 7.79 14.92
CA THR A 692 -14.57 7.79 14.06
C THR A 692 -14.97 7.90 12.60
N LEU A 693 -16.04 7.23 12.16
CA LEU A 693 -16.54 7.33 10.79
C LEU A 693 -17.29 8.65 10.50
N ASP A 694 -17.68 9.38 11.55
CA ASP A 694 -18.25 10.74 11.45
C ASP A 694 -17.18 11.81 11.21
N LEU A 695 -15.90 11.53 11.50
CA LEU A 695 -14.77 12.41 11.18
C LEU A 695 -14.73 12.78 9.71
N SER A 696 -14.25 13.99 9.41
CA SER A 696 -13.89 14.34 8.03
C SER A 696 -12.84 13.39 7.47
N GLY A 697 -12.74 13.28 6.13
CA GLY A 697 -11.78 12.36 5.51
C GLY A 697 -10.33 12.62 5.93
N ALA A 698 -9.95 13.88 6.17
CA ALA A 698 -8.62 14.27 6.63
C ALA A 698 -8.34 13.90 8.10
N GLU A 699 -9.31 14.14 8.97
CA GLU A 699 -9.21 13.74 10.38
C GLU A 699 -9.18 12.21 10.51
N LEU A 700 -10.00 11.51 9.71
CA LEU A 700 -10.03 10.05 9.68
C LEU A 700 -8.70 9.46 9.17
N GLU A 701 -8.13 10.04 8.11
CA GLU A 701 -6.79 9.67 7.63
C GLU A 701 -5.75 9.82 8.75
N THR A 702 -5.77 10.94 9.46
CA THR A 702 -4.84 11.24 10.56
C THR A 702 -5.06 10.32 11.76
N ALA A 703 -6.32 9.97 12.04
CA ALA A 703 -6.70 9.04 13.09
C ALA A 703 -6.22 7.61 12.77
N ILE A 704 -6.35 7.14 11.52
CA ILE A 704 -5.97 5.79 11.13
C ILE A 704 -4.46 5.64 10.93
N ASN A 705 -3.83 6.54 10.17
CA ASN A 705 -2.42 6.39 9.78
C ASN A 705 -1.44 7.02 10.78
N GLY A 706 -1.94 7.83 11.72
CA GLY A 706 -1.09 8.66 12.57
C GLY A 706 -0.28 9.70 11.77
N PRO A 707 0.75 10.30 12.37
CA PRO A 707 1.61 11.27 11.69
C PRO A 707 2.58 10.63 10.67
N ASN A 708 2.60 9.30 10.53
CA ASN A 708 3.56 8.61 9.68
C ASN A 708 3.33 8.92 8.20
N ARG A 709 4.40 9.34 7.51
CA ARG A 709 4.40 9.70 6.09
C ARG A 709 4.38 8.44 5.22
N ARG A 710 3.20 8.08 4.68
CA ARG A 710 3.10 7.13 3.55
C ARG A 710 3.55 7.82 2.26
N ALA A 711 3.91 7.01 1.25
CA ALA A 711 4.23 7.53 -0.08
C ALA A 711 3.04 8.30 -0.66
N LEU A 712 3.32 9.44 -1.31
CA LEU A 712 2.27 10.38 -1.74
C LEU A 712 1.21 9.73 -2.63
N ALA A 713 1.61 8.90 -3.59
CA ALA A 713 0.67 8.27 -4.52
C ALA A 713 -0.33 7.35 -3.80
N VAL A 714 0.15 6.61 -2.79
CA VAL A 714 -0.70 5.75 -1.95
C VAL A 714 -1.65 6.62 -1.13
N ARG A 715 -1.12 7.69 -0.52
CA ARG A 715 -1.92 8.64 0.25
C ARG A 715 -3.05 9.26 -0.58
N VAL A 716 -2.75 9.78 -1.77
CA VAL A 716 -3.77 10.36 -2.67
C VAL A 716 -4.85 9.35 -3.02
N CYS A 717 -4.48 8.10 -3.33
CA CYS A 717 -5.45 7.06 -3.65
C CYS A 717 -6.30 6.68 -2.43
N GLU A 718 -5.69 6.54 -1.25
CA GLU A 718 -6.39 6.27 0.00
C GLU A 718 -7.35 7.41 0.33
N THR A 719 -6.92 8.68 0.26
CA THR A 719 -7.81 9.78 0.61
C THR A 719 -8.97 9.94 -0.37
N MET A 720 -8.73 9.76 -1.68
CA MET A 720 -9.80 9.84 -2.67
C MET A 720 -10.81 8.69 -2.58
N LEU A 721 -10.35 7.49 -2.26
CA LEU A 721 -11.17 6.27 -2.39
C LEU A 721 -11.61 5.73 -1.03
N LEU A 722 -10.66 5.56 -0.10
CA LEU A 722 -10.88 4.96 1.22
C LEU A 722 -11.67 5.88 2.16
N TYR A 723 -11.39 7.19 2.15
CA TYR A 723 -12.02 8.16 3.06
C TYR A 723 -13.18 8.95 2.44
N SER A 724 -13.61 8.55 1.26
CA SER A 724 -14.79 9.11 0.59
C SER A 724 -16.06 8.96 1.44
N SER A 725 -17.02 9.86 1.27
CA SER A 725 -18.28 9.83 2.04
C SER A 725 -19.07 8.53 1.83
N TRP A 726 -19.07 8.00 0.60
CA TRP A 726 -19.77 6.75 0.27
C TRP A 726 -19.09 5.53 0.88
N GLU A 727 -17.76 5.49 0.93
CA GLU A 727 -17.05 4.38 1.57
C GLU A 727 -17.15 4.44 3.09
N ARG A 728 -17.15 5.65 3.69
CA ARG A 728 -17.43 5.83 5.14
C ARG A 728 -18.81 5.32 5.52
N GLU A 729 -19.83 5.67 4.74
CA GLU A 729 -21.21 5.19 4.97
C GLU A 729 -21.33 3.68 4.79
N ARG A 730 -20.67 3.11 3.76
CA ARG A 730 -20.61 1.66 3.56
C ARG A 730 -19.91 0.97 4.74
N ALA A 731 -18.76 1.50 5.16
CA ALA A 731 -18.00 0.97 6.28
C ALA A 731 -18.84 0.97 7.56
N ARG A 732 -19.57 2.07 7.83
CA ARG A 732 -20.49 2.21 8.96
C ARG A 732 -21.51 1.09 9.01
N ARG A 733 -22.19 0.79 7.90
CA ARG A 733 -23.19 -0.29 7.83
C ARG A 733 -22.59 -1.67 8.08
N ILE A 734 -21.42 -1.93 7.52
CA ILE A 734 -20.68 -3.19 7.74
C ILE A 734 -20.28 -3.31 9.21
N CYS A 735 -19.72 -2.25 9.79
CA CYS A 735 -19.35 -2.22 11.20
C CYS A 735 -20.56 -2.50 12.09
N ARG A 736 -21.70 -1.84 11.85
CA ARG A 736 -22.94 -2.11 12.60
C ARG A 736 -23.39 -3.57 12.47
N ALA A 737 -23.35 -4.13 11.28
CA ALA A 737 -23.79 -5.49 11.02
C ALA A 737 -22.90 -6.50 11.75
N GLU A 738 -21.58 -6.32 11.65
CA GLU A 738 -20.62 -7.17 12.35
C GLU A 738 -20.68 -6.99 13.86
N PHE A 739 -20.77 -5.77 14.40
CA PHE A 739 -20.94 -5.57 15.84
C PHE A 739 -22.19 -6.26 16.38
N LYS A 740 -23.34 -6.14 15.68
CA LYS A 740 -24.58 -6.84 16.08
C LYS A 740 -24.39 -8.34 16.06
N ARG A 741 -23.79 -8.89 14.99
CA ARG A 741 -23.50 -10.32 14.89
C ARG A 741 -22.62 -10.80 16.03
N LEU A 742 -21.50 -10.11 16.27
CA LEU A 742 -20.52 -10.48 17.29
C LEU A 742 -21.07 -10.33 18.72
N ILE A 743 -21.87 -9.31 18.99
CA ILE A 743 -22.53 -9.14 20.29
C ILE A 743 -23.48 -10.30 20.56
N VAL A 744 -24.28 -10.70 19.57
CA VAL A 744 -25.22 -11.83 19.72
C VAL A 744 -24.47 -13.16 19.90
N GLU A 745 -23.45 -13.42 19.08
CA GLU A 745 -22.63 -14.63 19.16
C GLU A 745 -21.85 -14.72 20.48
N SER A 746 -21.42 -13.58 21.05
CA SER A 746 -20.63 -13.53 22.28
C SER A 746 -21.47 -13.40 23.55
N ALA A 747 -22.79 -13.25 23.45
CA ALA A 747 -23.68 -13.10 24.61
C ALA A 747 -23.83 -14.38 25.42
N ASP A 748 -23.62 -15.53 24.78
CA ASP A 748 -23.63 -16.83 25.43
C ASP A 748 -22.20 -17.23 25.81
N GLU A 749 -21.82 -17.04 27.07
CA GLU A 749 -20.49 -17.40 27.58
C GLU A 749 -20.20 -18.91 27.50
N SER A 750 -21.22 -19.75 27.30
CA SER A 750 -21.05 -21.20 27.14
C SER A 750 -20.59 -21.59 25.74
N ASN A 751 -20.82 -20.74 24.74
CA ASN A 751 -20.31 -20.96 23.40
C ASN A 751 -18.84 -20.56 23.33
N PRO A 752 -17.96 -21.41 22.74
CA PRO A 752 -16.60 -20.98 22.45
C PRO A 752 -16.68 -19.70 21.62
N LEU A 753 -15.84 -18.72 21.94
CA LEU A 753 -15.81 -17.49 21.17
C LEU A 753 -15.60 -17.83 19.69
N PRO A 754 -16.27 -17.12 18.77
CA PRO A 754 -16.08 -17.36 17.35
C PRO A 754 -14.58 -17.33 17.05
N ASP A 755 -14.06 -18.35 16.38
CA ASP A 755 -12.64 -18.37 16.07
C ASP A 755 -12.36 -17.35 14.97
N PHE A 756 -11.85 -16.18 15.37
CA PHE A 756 -11.54 -15.09 14.47
C PHE A 756 -10.27 -15.34 13.63
N ASN A 757 -9.47 -16.37 13.97
CA ASN A 757 -8.26 -16.73 13.24
C ASN A 757 -8.53 -17.75 12.12
N SER A 758 -9.43 -18.72 12.32
CA SER A 758 -9.87 -19.62 11.23
C SER A 758 -10.80 -18.94 10.24
N TYR A 759 -11.46 -17.87 10.67
CA TYR A 759 -12.27 -17.05 9.80
C TYR A 759 -11.35 -16.17 8.92
N PRO A 760 -11.60 -16.01 7.61
CA PRO A 760 -10.95 -15.03 6.74
C PRO A 760 -11.61 -13.62 6.68
N PRO A 761 -12.33 -13.10 7.70
CA PRO A 761 -13.14 -11.91 7.58
C PRO A 761 -12.24 -10.70 7.40
N SER A 762 -10.96 -10.70 7.76
CA SER A 762 -10.09 -9.60 7.35
C SER A 762 -9.94 -9.51 5.83
N GLN A 763 -9.92 -10.62 5.09
CA GLN A 763 -9.86 -10.62 3.63
C GLN A 763 -11.22 -10.33 3.01
N ASP A 764 -12.29 -10.94 3.52
CA ASP A 764 -13.64 -10.69 3.01
C ASP A 764 -14.13 -9.28 3.38
N LEU A 765 -13.93 -8.82 4.61
CA LEU A 765 -14.16 -7.42 4.99
C LEU A 765 -13.28 -6.48 4.18
N ARG A 766 -12.01 -6.79 3.88
CA ARG A 766 -11.20 -5.91 2.99
C ARG A 766 -11.81 -5.80 1.59
N ARG A 767 -12.34 -6.89 1.03
CA ARG A 767 -13.05 -6.87 -0.27
C ARG A 767 -14.35 -6.10 -0.19
N VAL A 768 -15.09 -6.26 0.91
CA VAL A 768 -16.38 -5.59 1.09
C VAL A 768 -16.16 -4.12 1.43
N SER A 769 -15.34 -3.75 2.40
CA SER A 769 -14.93 -2.38 2.72
C SER A 769 -13.53 -2.37 3.37
N PRO A 770 -12.50 -1.86 2.65
CA PRO A 770 -11.16 -1.78 3.23
C PRO A 770 -11.12 -0.83 4.42
N LEU A 771 -12.00 0.19 4.45
CA LEU A 771 -12.13 1.08 5.58
C LEU A 771 -12.70 0.35 6.80
N ALA A 772 -13.79 -0.42 6.65
CA ALA A 772 -14.35 -1.26 7.71
C ALA A 772 -13.30 -2.21 8.26
N ALA A 773 -12.57 -2.91 7.40
CA ALA A 773 -11.50 -3.82 7.81
C ALA A 773 -10.35 -3.12 8.57
N THR A 774 -10.13 -1.84 8.29
CA THR A 774 -9.11 -1.03 8.98
C THR A 774 -9.61 -0.60 10.35
N VAL A 775 -10.86 -0.17 10.48
CA VAL A 775 -11.44 0.25 11.78
C VAL A 775 -11.88 -0.93 12.67
N MET A 776 -12.15 -2.10 12.09
CA MET A 776 -12.61 -3.31 12.82
C MET A 776 -11.48 -4.31 13.09
N SER A 777 -10.45 -3.90 13.80
CA SER A 777 -9.35 -4.82 14.16
C SER A 777 -9.62 -5.49 15.51
N TYR A 778 -10.51 -6.49 15.56
CA TYR A 778 -10.84 -7.24 16.79
C TYR A 778 -10.36 -8.69 16.82
N GLY A 779 -9.91 -9.24 15.67
CA GLY A 779 -9.58 -10.67 15.59
C GLY A 779 -8.49 -11.11 16.57
N TRP A 780 -7.55 -10.22 16.89
CA TRP A 780 -6.51 -10.50 17.89
C TRP A 780 -7.03 -10.43 19.34
N LEU A 781 -8.15 -9.73 19.60
CA LEU A 781 -8.66 -9.50 20.96
C LEU A 781 -9.31 -10.75 21.54
N SER A 782 -10.16 -11.42 20.79
CA SER A 782 -10.85 -12.65 21.21
C SER A 782 -9.86 -13.76 21.55
N ALA A 783 -8.94 -14.06 20.61
CA ALA A 783 -7.83 -14.97 20.85
C ALA A 783 -7.01 -14.53 22.06
N SER A 784 -6.87 -13.22 22.25
CA SER A 784 -6.12 -12.73 23.39
C SER A 784 -6.82 -12.92 24.73
N LEU A 785 -8.13 -12.73 24.75
CA LEU A 785 -9.00 -12.86 25.91
C LEU A 785 -9.06 -14.32 26.35
N GLU A 786 -9.28 -15.26 25.43
CA GLU A 786 -9.32 -16.69 25.77
C GLU A 786 -7.98 -17.21 26.26
N ARG A 787 -6.86 -16.78 25.65
CA ARG A 787 -5.53 -17.13 26.14
C ARG A 787 -5.25 -16.59 27.54
N ALA A 788 -5.71 -15.38 27.87
CA ALA A 788 -5.56 -14.83 29.22
C ALA A 788 -6.48 -15.55 30.23
N LYS A 789 -7.73 -15.84 29.86
CA LYS A 789 -8.65 -16.65 30.68
C LYS A 789 -8.06 -18.03 30.96
N ALA A 790 -7.53 -18.70 29.95
CA ALA A 790 -6.89 -20.01 30.07
C ALA A 790 -5.67 -19.94 31.00
N GLY A 791 -4.80 -18.93 30.80
CA GLY A 791 -3.66 -18.65 31.66
C GLY A 791 -4.04 -18.47 33.13
N ARG A 792 -5.05 -17.64 33.42
CA ARG A 792 -5.50 -17.36 34.78
C ARG A 792 -6.18 -18.57 35.44
N ARG A 793 -7.04 -19.29 34.72
CA ARG A 793 -7.70 -20.51 35.22
C ARG A 793 -6.70 -21.65 35.42
N GLY A 794 -5.68 -21.75 34.56
CA GLY A 794 -4.54 -22.65 34.71
C GLY A 794 -3.72 -22.29 35.95
N LEU A 795 -3.36 -21.02 36.13
CA LEU A 795 -2.63 -20.54 37.31
C LEU A 795 -3.36 -20.85 38.63
N VAL A 796 -4.67 -20.63 38.70
CA VAL A 796 -5.48 -20.95 39.90
C VAL A 796 -5.36 -22.44 40.25
N GLN A 797 -5.42 -23.32 39.25
CA GLN A 797 -5.24 -24.75 39.46
C GLN A 797 -3.79 -25.11 39.83
N VAL A 798 -2.79 -24.49 39.22
CA VAL A 798 -1.37 -24.68 39.58
C VAL A 798 -1.11 -24.30 41.04
N ILE A 799 -1.64 -23.16 41.50
CA ILE A 799 -1.51 -22.71 42.89
C ILE A 799 -2.21 -23.69 43.84
N ALA A 800 -3.41 -24.17 43.50
CA ALA A 800 -4.13 -25.17 44.29
C ALA A 800 -3.39 -26.51 44.36
N LEU A 801 -2.93 -27.03 43.21
CA LEU A 801 -2.11 -28.25 43.13
C LEU A 801 -0.83 -28.13 43.94
N ARG A 802 -0.17 -26.96 43.91
CA ARG A 802 1.03 -26.73 44.69
C ARG A 802 0.75 -26.61 46.19
N ALA A 803 -0.38 -26.02 46.59
CA ALA A 803 -0.80 -26.01 47.99
C ALA A 803 -1.06 -27.44 48.50
N TRP A 804 -1.80 -28.24 47.72
CA TRP A 804 -2.02 -29.66 47.99
C TRP A 804 -0.71 -30.43 48.15
N ASN A 805 0.22 -30.23 47.21
CA ASN A 805 1.52 -30.87 47.21
C ASN A 805 2.30 -30.62 48.51
N LEU A 806 2.29 -29.38 49.01
CA LEU A 806 2.97 -29.03 50.25
C LEU A 806 2.29 -29.63 51.49
N ASP A 807 0.96 -29.77 51.48
CA ASP A 807 0.22 -30.38 52.59
C ASP A 807 0.30 -31.92 52.60
N HIS A 808 0.61 -32.53 51.46
CA HIS A 808 0.65 -33.99 51.25
C HIS A 808 2.07 -34.50 50.97
N ASN A 809 3.07 -33.99 51.71
CA ASN A 809 4.46 -34.47 51.69
C ASN A 809 5.08 -34.53 50.28
N GLY A 810 4.82 -33.54 49.44
CA GLY A 810 5.37 -33.46 48.09
C GLY A 810 4.64 -34.34 47.07
N THR A 811 3.50 -34.94 47.40
CA THR A 811 2.69 -35.71 46.44
C THR A 811 1.55 -34.88 45.84
N TYR A 812 1.37 -34.96 44.52
CA TYR A 812 0.21 -34.37 43.84
C TYR A 812 -0.96 -35.35 43.83
N PRO A 813 -2.23 -34.88 43.74
CA PRO A 813 -3.37 -35.78 43.66
C PRO A 813 -3.38 -36.51 42.31
N GLU A 814 -4.01 -37.68 42.27
CA GLU A 814 -4.16 -38.46 41.02
C GLU A 814 -5.22 -37.87 40.08
N THR A 815 -6.21 -37.14 40.62
CA THR A 815 -7.24 -36.44 39.84
C THR A 815 -7.43 -35.01 40.32
N LEU A 816 -7.90 -34.12 39.43
CA LEU A 816 -8.18 -32.72 39.79
C LEU A 816 -9.33 -32.58 40.79
N ASP A 817 -10.29 -33.51 40.81
CA ASP A 817 -11.46 -33.47 41.70
C ASP A 817 -11.07 -33.45 43.19
N ALA A 818 -9.90 -33.99 43.55
CA ALA A 818 -9.38 -33.96 44.91
C ALA A 818 -9.16 -32.52 45.45
N LEU A 819 -9.05 -31.51 44.57
CA LEU A 819 -8.91 -30.11 44.96
C LEU A 819 -10.23 -29.49 45.45
N VAL A 820 -11.38 -30.15 45.20
CA VAL A 820 -12.73 -29.67 45.52
C VAL A 820 -13.30 -30.50 46.68
N PRO A 821 -13.95 -29.90 47.70
CA PRO A 821 -14.22 -28.47 47.86
C PRO A 821 -13.13 -27.70 48.62
N ASP A 822 -12.10 -28.38 49.12
CA ASP A 822 -11.20 -27.84 50.15
C ASP A 822 -10.35 -26.66 49.68
N LEU A 823 -9.78 -26.75 48.48
CA LEU A 823 -8.94 -25.69 47.91
C LEU A 823 -9.69 -24.87 46.85
N LEU A 824 -10.60 -25.50 46.12
CA LEU A 824 -11.38 -24.91 45.03
C LEU A 824 -12.88 -25.18 45.23
N ASP A 825 -13.71 -24.16 45.01
CA ASP A 825 -15.18 -24.31 45.10
C ASP A 825 -15.73 -25.21 43.97
N HIS A 826 -15.08 -25.14 42.79
CA HIS A 826 -15.32 -25.98 41.62
C HIS A 826 -14.06 -25.98 40.74
N LEU A 827 -13.94 -26.96 39.84
CA LEU A 827 -12.84 -26.99 38.87
C LEU A 827 -13.01 -25.90 37.81
N PRO A 828 -12.02 -25.00 37.63
CA PRO A 828 -12.05 -24.05 36.52
C PRO A 828 -12.05 -24.78 35.18
N LEU A 829 -13.04 -24.49 34.34
CA LEU A 829 -13.12 -25.06 33.00
C LEU A 829 -12.14 -24.37 32.05
N ASP A 830 -11.54 -25.13 31.14
CA ASP A 830 -10.75 -24.61 30.03
C ASP A 830 -11.66 -23.79 29.10
N PRO A 831 -11.36 -22.50 28.85
CA PRO A 831 -12.18 -21.67 27.97
C PRO A 831 -12.32 -22.19 26.53
N TYR A 832 -11.36 -22.97 26.04
CA TYR A 832 -11.39 -23.46 24.66
C TYR A 832 -12.28 -24.69 24.49
N SER A 833 -12.32 -25.57 25.50
CA SER A 833 -13.07 -26.83 25.45
C SER A 833 -14.39 -26.82 26.22
N ALA A 834 -14.58 -25.84 27.12
CA ALA A 834 -15.60 -25.83 28.16
C ALA A 834 -15.59 -27.10 29.04
N ARG A 835 -14.45 -27.81 29.13
CA ARG A 835 -14.23 -29.00 29.96
C ARG A 835 -13.15 -28.73 31.01
N PRO A 836 -12.99 -29.58 32.05
CA PRO A 836 -11.84 -29.48 32.94
C PRO A 836 -10.52 -29.53 32.17
N PHE A 837 -9.49 -28.87 32.69
CA PHE A 837 -8.14 -28.90 32.09
C PHE A 837 -7.61 -30.33 32.04
N GLY A 838 -6.84 -30.65 31.00
CA GLY A 838 -6.15 -31.93 30.92
C GLY A 838 -5.11 -32.04 32.03
N TYR A 839 -5.06 -33.17 32.73
CA TYR A 839 -4.14 -33.41 33.83
C TYR A 839 -3.44 -34.76 33.64
N LYS A 840 -2.15 -34.74 33.30
CA LYS A 840 -1.41 -35.95 32.93
C LYS A 840 0.05 -35.90 33.33
N ARG A 841 0.70 -37.06 33.41
CA ARG A 841 2.15 -37.17 33.62
C ARG A 841 2.89 -37.01 32.28
N SER A 842 3.98 -36.24 32.28
CA SER A 842 4.86 -36.06 31.13
C SER A 842 5.57 -37.36 30.78
N THR A 843 5.78 -37.63 29.49
CA THR A 843 6.63 -38.73 29.01
C THR A 843 8.08 -38.28 28.76
N GLY A 844 8.44 -37.07 29.20
CA GLY A 844 9.75 -36.47 28.94
C GLY A 844 9.81 -35.66 27.64
N GLN A 845 8.66 -35.24 27.10
CA GLN A 845 8.64 -34.44 25.89
C GLN A 845 9.18 -33.02 26.11
N GLU A 846 9.70 -32.42 25.04
CA GLU A 846 9.94 -30.98 24.97
C GLU A 846 8.60 -30.26 24.97
N ILE A 847 8.47 -29.29 25.87
CA ILE A 847 7.26 -28.48 25.96
C ILE A 847 7.67 -27.08 25.50
N PRO A 848 6.89 -26.44 24.60
CA PRO A 848 7.08 -25.03 24.31
C PRO A 848 7.13 -24.27 25.64
N ARG A 849 8.12 -23.40 25.83
CA ARG A 849 8.07 -22.51 26.99
C ARG A 849 6.73 -21.80 26.93
N LEU A 850 5.97 -21.84 28.02
CA LEU A 850 4.68 -21.15 28.07
C LEU A 850 4.96 -19.67 27.80
N ASP A 851 4.77 -19.24 26.56
CA ASP A 851 4.96 -17.88 26.14
C ASP A 851 3.58 -17.35 25.78
N LEU A 852 2.94 -16.76 26.79
CA LEU A 852 1.67 -16.11 26.60
C LEU A 852 1.80 -14.82 25.75
N GLN A 853 3.02 -14.30 25.53
CA GLN A 853 3.25 -13.06 24.77
C GLN A 853 3.41 -13.32 23.28
N SER A 854 4.16 -14.35 22.87
CA SER A 854 4.39 -14.66 21.46
C SER A 854 4.63 -16.15 21.25
N PRO A 855 4.07 -16.78 20.20
CA PRO A 855 4.46 -18.12 19.76
C PRO A 855 5.87 -18.07 19.13
N SER A 856 6.90 -17.74 19.91
CA SER A 856 8.28 -17.79 19.45
C SER A 856 8.82 -19.21 19.62
N SER A 857 9.60 -19.68 18.65
CA SER A 857 10.09 -21.06 18.51
C SER A 857 11.19 -21.45 19.51
N ASN A 858 11.31 -20.75 20.63
CA ASN A 858 12.33 -21.06 21.62
C ASN A 858 11.88 -22.29 22.41
N LEU A 859 12.53 -23.43 22.12
CA LEU A 859 12.33 -24.69 22.84
C LEU A 859 12.46 -24.44 24.34
N GLY A 860 11.43 -24.82 25.09
CA GLY A 860 11.44 -24.75 26.55
C GLY A 860 12.33 -25.85 27.15
N PRO A 861 12.57 -25.82 28.47
CA PRO A 861 13.28 -26.89 29.14
C PRO A 861 12.53 -28.22 28.98
N LEU A 862 13.27 -29.30 28.72
CA LEU A 862 12.76 -30.67 28.72
C LEU A 862 12.03 -30.95 30.04
N THR A 863 10.79 -31.42 29.96
CA THR A 863 10.10 -31.91 31.15
C THR A 863 10.65 -33.26 31.58
N LYS A 864 10.63 -33.55 32.88
CA LYS A 864 11.09 -34.85 33.39
C LYS A 864 10.01 -35.90 33.15
N PRO A 865 10.34 -37.12 32.69
CA PRO A 865 9.38 -38.23 32.69
C PRO A 865 8.71 -38.39 34.06
N GLY A 866 7.39 -38.48 34.08
CA GLY A 866 6.58 -38.58 35.29
C GLY A 866 6.16 -37.25 35.92
N GLN A 867 6.71 -36.10 35.47
CA GLN A 867 6.31 -34.77 35.94
C GLN A 867 4.86 -34.47 35.59
N TRP A 868 4.05 -34.00 36.54
CA TRP A 868 2.67 -33.65 36.27
C TRP A 868 2.56 -32.37 35.41
N LEU A 869 1.64 -32.41 34.45
CA LEU A 869 1.32 -31.33 33.51
C LEU A 869 -0.17 -31.01 33.60
N LEU A 870 -0.49 -29.72 33.63
CA LEU A 870 -1.83 -29.22 33.39
C LEU A 870 -1.89 -28.64 31.96
N LEU A 871 -2.97 -28.92 31.23
CA LEU A 871 -3.08 -28.66 29.79
C LEU A 871 -4.39 -27.98 29.46
N SER A 872 -4.33 -26.94 28.64
CA SER A 872 -5.48 -26.40 27.92
C SER A 872 -5.32 -26.74 26.45
N ILE A 873 -6.41 -27.12 25.78
CA ILE A 873 -6.39 -27.51 24.36
C ILE A 873 -6.07 -26.35 23.42
N GLY A 874 -6.03 -25.12 23.94
CA GLY A 874 -5.60 -23.97 23.16
C GLY A 874 -6.54 -23.62 22.00
N PRO A 875 -6.14 -22.66 21.14
CA PRO A 875 -6.97 -22.16 20.06
C PRO A 875 -7.12 -23.14 18.88
N ASP A 876 -6.34 -24.22 18.78
CA ASP A 876 -6.47 -25.20 17.69
C ASP A 876 -7.63 -26.20 17.90
N LEU A 877 -8.20 -26.23 19.12
CA LEU A 877 -9.29 -27.09 19.55
C LEU A 877 -9.02 -28.60 19.38
N HIS A 878 -7.75 -29.01 19.22
CA HIS A 878 -7.38 -30.38 18.90
C HIS A 878 -6.74 -31.10 20.09
N GLU A 879 -7.52 -31.99 20.72
CA GLU A 879 -7.08 -32.77 21.87
C GLU A 879 -5.96 -33.76 21.48
N GLY A 880 -4.72 -33.53 21.97
CA GLY A 880 -3.64 -34.54 21.99
C GLY A 880 -2.44 -34.32 21.06
N THR A 881 -2.36 -33.20 20.34
CA THR A 881 -1.29 -32.94 19.37
C THR A 881 0.04 -32.53 20.01
N ALA A 882 0.06 -31.84 21.18
CA ALA A 882 1.29 -31.39 21.84
C ALA A 882 2.25 -32.51 22.26
N VAL A 883 1.78 -33.76 22.35
CA VAL A 883 2.65 -34.91 22.70
C VAL A 883 3.38 -35.48 21.47
N SER A 884 2.97 -35.11 20.25
CA SER A 884 3.46 -35.74 19.02
C SER A 884 4.72 -35.14 18.39
N GLY A 885 5.30 -34.09 19.01
CA GLY A 885 6.58 -33.52 18.56
C GLY A 885 6.54 -32.78 17.20
N ARG A 886 5.34 -32.54 16.63
CA ARG A 886 5.17 -31.66 15.47
C ARG A 886 4.91 -30.23 15.93
N ASN A 887 5.65 -29.29 15.35
CA ASN A 887 5.67 -27.84 15.62
C ASN A 887 4.30 -27.12 15.50
N TYR A 888 3.37 -27.38 16.42
CA TYR A 888 2.15 -26.57 16.53
C TYR A 888 2.08 -25.95 17.94
N ILE A 889 1.96 -24.62 17.95
CA ILE A 889 2.35 -23.71 19.03
C ILE A 889 1.13 -23.32 19.89
N ASP A 890 0.08 -24.15 19.88
CA ASP A 890 -1.25 -23.68 20.30
C ASP A 890 -1.71 -24.22 21.66
N ASP A 891 -1.39 -25.48 22.02
CA ASP A 891 -1.67 -26.02 23.36
C ASP A 891 -0.95 -25.20 24.46
N LEU A 892 -1.69 -24.84 25.51
CA LEU A 892 -1.13 -24.15 26.68
C LEU A 892 -0.77 -25.15 27.75
N VAL A 893 0.52 -25.30 28.03
CA VAL A 893 1.03 -26.29 28.98
C VAL A 893 1.61 -25.62 30.22
N PHE A 894 1.14 -26.05 31.38
CA PHE A 894 1.57 -25.57 32.69
C PHE A 894 2.31 -26.70 33.42
N PRO A 895 3.65 -26.75 33.38
CA PRO A 895 4.41 -27.78 34.08
C PRO A 895 4.34 -27.56 35.60
N LEU A 896 4.04 -28.61 36.36
CA LEU A 896 4.07 -28.54 37.82
C LEU A 896 5.49 -28.79 38.35
N PRO A 897 5.90 -28.13 39.44
CA PRO A 897 7.17 -28.40 40.09
C PRO A 897 7.33 -29.89 40.40
N SER A 898 8.48 -30.49 40.10
CA SER A 898 8.75 -31.87 40.53
C SER A 898 8.74 -31.96 42.06
N PRO A 899 8.22 -33.07 42.64
CA PRO A 899 8.29 -33.36 44.07
C PRO A 899 9.68 -33.18 44.67
#